data_AF-A0A8J6MAN1-F1
#
_entry.id   AF-A0A8J6MAN1-F1
#
_cell.length_a   1.000
_cell.length_b   1.000
_cell.length_c   1.000
_cell.angle_alpha   90.00
_cell.angle_beta   90.00
_cell.angle_gamma   90.00
#
_symmetry.space_group_name_H-M   'P 1'
#
loop_
_entity.id
_entity.type
_entity.pdbx_description
1 polymer ?
#
loop_
_entity_poly.entity_id
_entity_poly.type
_entity_poly.pdbx_seq_one_letter_code
_entity_poly.pdbx_strand_id
1 'polypeptide(L)'
;MGIVWARKPWRLQSAALRARADGRRRGRDFAGAIPLYRQYLEWRPDHATAWMLYGHCLKECGRLDEADHAYAQAVRLAPRNREAVEARAHFLKANGRRVEAQAAFATAVELGGGLETQREVNAQRAPGQRPAADAQPGLARIWIDISDLLIFLEHNRHLSGIQRVQMALLDHVVAHPNEACCVTTRPWNRRIWSFSRLALADFHALFLLQGGGGEAMRQAIARLYESAAEAPPVPGATLFMPGAFWIGGGNPPLLRAVRSAGMRVVPLIHDLIPLRQPEVCVPALVEEFTVALGEALREIDGVIANSAHTAADVTRLMASRAMPVVPVIAVPLAHRLNDAVAHPAAWSWQIEHLRGKPFVLTVGTIEPRKNHRLLLGVWQALAEEGLDPPLLIIAGKRGWMTDAFDAEMHLTREVDRRVKVMTDLSDTELDALYGGCLFTAFPSLAEGWGLPVGESLARGKICIASDRDSMPEVGGDAAFYVDPVDVAAAVPVFRRLLFEPGALEAAEAHLRDSFEPRGWPAVVRDMMAALHALPAAPPPARRPGPLLPAGTVYRPAPHLRDTRLHALDAPLRMMLADGWAAPSLEGAALEGAAARLHLTLAGAGTLRLRLHADRALVIEAAGCRLALARAGSGVLEVPVAAGALALEIGVDSPMVPPGLWLTGVSFQPAVTTPG
;
A
#
# COMPACT_ATOMS: atom_id res chain seq x y z
N MET A 1 -32.51 48.90 41.91
CA MET A 1 -33.69 48.80 41.03
C MET A 1 -33.43 47.73 39.97
N GLY A 2 -33.75 46.47 40.27
CA GLY A 2 -33.59 45.35 39.33
C GLY A 2 -34.96 44.97 38.77
N ILE A 3 -35.20 45.30 37.50
CA ILE A 3 -36.44 44.95 36.78
C ILE A 3 -36.44 43.44 36.53
N VAL A 4 -37.27 42.72 37.29
CA VAL A 4 -37.61 41.32 37.01
C VAL A 4 -38.56 41.30 35.81
N TRP A 5 -38.03 40.91 34.65
CA TRP A 5 -38.85 40.66 33.46
C TRP A 5 -39.77 39.46 33.70
N ALA A 6 -41.06 39.73 33.95
CA ALA A 6 -42.11 38.72 33.93
C ALA A 6 -42.09 37.97 32.58
N ARG A 7 -41.79 36.67 32.61
CA ARG A 7 -41.84 35.80 31.42
C ARG A 7 -43.29 35.73 30.93
N LYS A 8 -43.56 36.23 29.73
CA LYS A 8 -44.91 36.24 29.13
C LYS A 8 -45.50 34.80 29.04
N PRO A 9 -46.75 34.54 29.48
CA PRO A 9 -47.35 33.20 29.62
C PRO A 9 -47.28 32.29 28.37
N TRP A 10 -47.35 32.87 27.17
CA TRP A 10 -47.30 32.15 25.91
C TRP A 10 -45.96 31.44 25.64
N ARG A 11 -44.84 31.90 26.24
CA ARG A 11 -43.52 31.27 26.04
C ARG A 11 -43.44 29.87 26.62
N LEU A 12 -43.98 29.67 27.82
CA LEU A 12 -44.03 28.35 28.47
C LEU A 12 -44.97 27.39 27.73
N GLN A 13 -46.12 27.91 27.27
CA GLN A 13 -47.07 27.15 26.45
C GLN A 13 -46.47 26.74 25.10
N SER A 14 -45.72 27.62 24.43
CA SER A 14 -45.04 27.32 23.15
C SER A 14 -43.96 26.25 23.29
N ALA A 15 -43.18 26.27 24.37
CA ALA A 15 -42.13 25.29 24.62
C ALA A 15 -42.71 23.89 24.91
N ALA A 16 -43.76 23.83 25.73
CA ALA A 16 -44.47 22.58 26.01
C ALA A 16 -45.13 22.00 24.75
N LEU A 17 -45.70 22.85 23.89
CA LEU A 17 -46.31 22.45 22.63
C LEU A 17 -45.29 21.84 21.66
N ARG A 18 -44.12 22.47 21.52
CA ARG A 18 -43.02 21.93 20.72
C ARG A 18 -42.49 20.61 21.27
N ALA A 19 -42.28 20.52 22.58
CA ALA A 19 -41.80 19.28 23.20
C ALA A 19 -42.77 18.10 22.96
N ARG A 20 -44.08 18.37 22.98
CA ARG A 20 -45.11 17.38 22.63
C ARG A 20 -45.06 16.99 21.15
N ALA A 21 -44.85 17.95 20.24
CA ALA A 21 -44.67 17.69 18.82
C ALA A 21 -43.42 16.84 18.54
N ASP A 22 -42.28 17.20 19.15
CA ASP A 22 -41.02 16.46 19.07
C ASP A 22 -41.17 15.04 19.64
N GLY A 23 -41.90 14.89 20.75
CA GLY A 23 -42.21 13.60 21.37
C GLY A 23 -42.98 12.68 20.43
N ARG A 24 -44.05 13.18 19.80
CA ARG A 24 -44.83 12.42 18.81
C ARG A 24 -44.00 12.04 17.58
N ARG A 25 -43.21 12.98 17.05
CA ARG A 25 -42.31 12.72 15.93
C ARG A 25 -41.27 11.64 16.26
N ARG A 26 -40.64 11.70 17.44
CA ARG A 26 -39.68 10.65 17.89
C ARG A 26 -40.36 9.29 18.05
N GLY A 27 -41.63 9.27 18.47
CA GLY A 27 -42.48 8.07 18.49
C GLY A 27 -43.04 7.64 17.13
N ARG A 28 -42.62 8.27 16.01
CA ARG A 28 -43.10 8.05 14.64
C ARG A 28 -44.60 8.32 14.42
N ASP A 29 -45.28 8.99 15.34
CA ASP A 29 -46.63 9.54 15.15
C ASP A 29 -46.55 10.89 14.41
N PHE A 30 -46.25 10.82 13.11
CA PHE A 30 -46.09 12.01 12.28
C PHE A 30 -47.40 12.76 12.06
N ALA A 31 -48.50 12.03 11.85
CA ALA A 31 -49.83 12.60 11.66
C ALA A 31 -50.29 13.41 12.89
N GLY A 32 -50.04 12.90 14.10
CA GLY A 32 -50.33 13.60 15.34
C GLY A 32 -49.37 14.74 15.68
N ALA A 33 -48.14 14.74 15.14
CA ALA A 33 -47.17 15.81 15.33
C ALA A 33 -47.45 17.06 14.47
N ILE A 34 -47.98 16.88 13.26
CA ILE A 34 -48.31 17.97 12.31
C ILE A 34 -49.15 19.10 12.92
N PRO A 35 -50.32 18.86 13.54
CA PRO A 35 -51.15 19.94 14.09
C PRO A 35 -50.45 20.69 15.23
N LEU A 36 -49.60 20.00 16.00
CA LEU A 36 -48.84 20.60 17.10
C LEU A 36 -47.71 21.51 16.58
N TYR A 37 -46.97 21.05 15.57
CA TYR A 37 -45.97 21.89 14.91
C TYR A 37 -46.61 23.09 14.18
N ARG A 38 -47.76 22.90 13.53
CA ARG A 38 -48.51 23.99 12.89
C ARG A 38 -48.90 25.08 13.90
N GLN A 39 -49.53 24.69 15.00
CA GLN A 39 -49.92 25.61 16.07
C GLN A 39 -48.69 26.27 16.73
N TYR A 40 -47.58 25.55 16.87
CA TYR A 40 -46.33 26.13 17.36
C TYR A 40 -45.79 27.20 16.40
N LEU A 41 -45.82 26.95 15.10
CA LEU A 41 -45.32 27.84 14.06
C LEU A 41 -46.21 29.08 13.85
N GLU A 42 -47.50 29.03 14.21
CA GLU A 42 -48.35 30.23 14.30
C GLU A 42 -47.83 31.22 15.35
N TRP A 43 -47.29 30.71 16.47
CA TRP A 43 -46.71 31.54 17.52
C TRP A 43 -45.25 31.90 17.28
N ARG A 44 -44.51 31.03 16.58
CA ARG A 44 -43.08 31.17 16.29
C ARG A 44 -42.78 30.94 14.81
N PRO A 45 -43.27 31.83 13.93
CA PRO A 45 -43.09 31.70 12.48
C PRO A 45 -41.63 31.86 12.05
N ASP A 46 -40.78 32.42 12.91
CA ASP A 46 -39.35 32.66 12.70
C ASP A 46 -38.46 31.45 13.02
N HIS A 47 -39.02 30.34 13.51
CA HIS A 47 -38.24 29.22 14.03
C HIS A 47 -37.84 28.21 12.94
N ALA A 48 -36.71 28.44 12.27
CA ALA A 48 -36.21 27.63 11.15
C ALA A 48 -36.16 26.11 11.40
N THR A 49 -35.62 25.63 12.53
CA THR A 49 -35.58 24.18 12.82
C THR A 49 -36.97 23.57 13.00
N ALA A 50 -37.95 24.33 13.45
CA ALA A 50 -39.31 23.81 13.65
C ALA A 50 -40.02 23.69 12.30
N TRP A 51 -39.78 24.61 11.36
CA TRP A 51 -40.18 24.47 9.97
C TRP A 51 -39.57 23.24 9.30
N MET A 52 -38.27 22.98 9.51
CA MET A 52 -37.62 21.78 9.00
C MET A 52 -38.27 20.50 9.55
N LEU A 53 -38.43 20.39 10.88
CA LEU A 53 -39.05 19.21 11.50
C LEU A 53 -40.52 19.02 11.12
N TYR A 54 -41.26 20.12 10.94
CA TYR A 54 -42.62 20.10 10.40
C TYR A 54 -42.65 19.54 8.97
N GLY A 55 -41.71 19.96 8.11
CA GLY A 55 -41.50 19.40 6.77
C GLY A 55 -41.21 17.91 6.77
N HIS A 56 -40.42 17.40 7.73
CA HIS A 56 -40.19 15.95 7.89
C HIS A 56 -41.50 15.21 8.17
N CYS A 57 -42.31 15.69 9.11
CA CYS A 57 -43.59 15.06 9.42
C CYS A 57 -44.55 15.07 8.22
N LEU A 58 -44.61 16.18 7.46
CA LEU A 58 -45.44 16.27 6.26
C LEU A 58 -44.99 15.31 5.16
N LYS A 59 -43.67 15.19 4.93
CA LYS A 59 -43.07 14.23 4.00
C LYS A 59 -43.46 12.79 4.34
N GLU A 60 -43.27 12.39 5.60
CA GLU A 60 -43.59 11.02 6.04
C GLU A 60 -45.10 10.69 5.96
N CYS A 61 -45.96 11.71 5.95
CA CYS A 61 -47.40 11.57 5.70
C CYS A 61 -47.81 11.73 4.23
N GLY A 62 -46.86 11.83 3.28
CA GLY A 62 -47.14 11.97 1.85
C GLY A 62 -47.69 13.33 1.42
N ARG A 63 -47.65 14.35 2.29
CA ARG A 63 -48.12 15.72 2.00
C ARG A 63 -46.99 16.55 1.37
N LEU A 64 -46.61 16.19 0.15
CA LEU A 64 -45.36 16.63 -0.48
C LEU A 64 -45.30 18.14 -0.75
N ASP A 65 -46.38 18.76 -1.25
CA ASP A 65 -46.37 20.20 -1.55
C ASP A 65 -46.22 21.06 -0.29
N GLU A 66 -46.89 20.66 0.80
CA GLU A 66 -46.75 21.32 2.08
C GLU A 66 -45.38 21.07 2.70
N ALA A 67 -44.79 19.90 2.48
CA ALA A 67 -43.44 19.58 2.92
C ALA A 67 -42.40 20.46 2.20
N ASP A 68 -42.49 20.63 0.87
CA ASP A 68 -41.60 21.53 0.13
C ASP A 68 -41.71 22.96 0.65
N HIS A 69 -42.94 23.44 0.87
CA HIS A 69 -43.16 24.76 1.44
C HIS A 69 -42.46 24.89 2.80
N ALA A 70 -42.63 23.91 3.70
CA ALA A 70 -42.01 23.94 5.02
C ALA A 70 -40.47 23.90 4.97
N TYR A 71 -39.89 23.08 4.09
CA TYR A 71 -38.43 23.07 3.88
C TYR A 71 -37.93 24.38 3.26
N ALA A 72 -38.66 24.96 2.31
CA ALA A 72 -38.33 26.25 1.71
C ALA A 72 -38.36 27.37 2.74
N GLN A 73 -39.33 27.36 3.65
CA GLN A 73 -39.41 28.28 4.78
C GLN A 73 -38.22 28.13 5.73
N ALA A 74 -37.83 26.90 6.07
CA ALA A 74 -36.67 26.64 6.92
C ALA A 74 -35.38 27.21 6.33
N VAL A 75 -35.14 26.97 5.03
CA VAL A 75 -33.96 27.49 4.31
C VAL A 75 -34.01 29.01 4.18
N ARG A 76 -35.19 29.59 3.91
CA ARG A 76 -35.35 31.05 3.81
C ARG A 76 -35.03 31.77 5.12
N LEU A 77 -35.47 31.20 6.24
CA LEU A 77 -35.24 31.77 7.58
C LEU A 77 -33.81 31.57 8.07
N ALA A 78 -33.13 30.52 7.62
CA ALA A 78 -31.75 30.22 8.00
C ALA A 78 -30.94 29.71 6.79
N PRO A 79 -30.56 30.59 5.84
CA PRO A 79 -29.92 30.19 4.58
C PRO A 79 -28.52 29.61 4.74
N ARG A 80 -27.86 29.87 5.87
CA ARG A 80 -26.56 29.28 6.24
C ARG A 80 -26.68 28.04 7.13
N ASN A 81 -27.89 27.59 7.45
CA ASN A 81 -28.09 26.37 8.23
C ASN A 81 -27.98 25.15 7.30
N ARG A 82 -26.80 24.52 7.34
CA ARG A 82 -26.46 23.32 6.56
C ARG A 82 -27.53 22.23 6.66
N GLU A 83 -28.02 21.90 7.86
CA GLU A 83 -29.01 20.84 8.06
C GLU A 83 -30.34 21.13 7.35
N ALA A 84 -30.77 22.39 7.34
CA ALA A 84 -32.00 22.79 6.65
C ALA A 84 -31.86 22.72 5.12
N VAL A 85 -30.69 23.08 4.59
CA VAL A 85 -30.38 23.01 3.15
C VAL A 85 -30.27 21.55 2.71
N GLU A 86 -29.59 20.69 3.48
CA GLU A 86 -29.47 19.25 3.22
C GLU A 86 -30.84 18.55 3.27
N ALA A 87 -31.63 18.82 4.31
CA ALA A 87 -32.97 18.23 4.44
C ALA A 87 -33.87 18.56 3.23
N ARG A 88 -33.79 19.79 2.72
CA ARG A 88 -34.48 20.19 1.50
C ARG A 88 -33.89 19.51 0.25
N ALA A 89 -32.56 19.40 0.14
CA ALA A 89 -31.89 18.75 -1.00
C ALA A 89 -32.29 17.28 -1.14
N HIS A 90 -32.29 16.53 -0.03
CA HIS A 90 -32.76 15.14 0.00
C HIS A 90 -34.24 15.02 -0.33
N PHE A 91 -35.08 15.94 0.17
CA PHE A 91 -36.50 15.97 -0.16
C PHE A 91 -36.73 16.21 -1.66
N LEU A 92 -36.04 17.18 -2.27
CA LEU A 92 -36.15 17.49 -3.70
C LEU A 92 -35.70 16.29 -4.56
N LYS A 93 -34.62 15.62 -4.16
CA LYS A 93 -34.12 14.39 -4.81
C LYS A 93 -35.16 13.28 -4.76
N ALA A 94 -35.72 12.99 -3.58
CA ALA A 94 -36.71 11.92 -3.39
C ALA A 94 -37.98 12.12 -4.22
N ASN A 95 -38.30 13.37 -4.57
CA ASN A 95 -39.48 13.73 -5.38
C ASN A 95 -39.15 14.03 -6.85
N GLY A 96 -37.98 13.63 -7.34
CA GLY A 96 -37.63 13.74 -8.76
C GLY A 96 -37.30 15.15 -9.27
N ARG A 97 -37.23 16.15 -8.39
CA ARG A 97 -36.89 17.56 -8.74
C ARG A 97 -35.37 17.74 -8.81
N ARG A 98 -34.76 17.06 -9.79
CA ARG A 98 -33.30 16.88 -9.89
C ARG A 98 -32.49 18.18 -9.95
N VAL A 99 -32.92 19.15 -10.76
CA VAL A 99 -32.19 20.42 -10.94
C VAL A 99 -32.16 21.24 -9.65
N GLU A 100 -33.28 21.28 -8.94
CA GLU A 100 -33.40 22.02 -7.68
C GLU A 100 -32.66 21.30 -6.54
N ALA A 101 -32.70 19.97 -6.53
CA ALA A 101 -31.90 19.16 -5.61
C ALA A 101 -30.40 19.41 -5.80
N GLN A 102 -29.94 19.48 -7.07
CA GLN A 102 -28.54 19.75 -7.40
C GLN A 102 -28.09 21.12 -6.88
N ALA A 103 -28.88 22.17 -7.12
CA ALA A 103 -28.57 23.51 -6.60
C ALA A 103 -28.53 23.54 -5.06
N ALA A 104 -29.44 22.82 -4.39
CA ALA A 104 -29.47 22.71 -2.94
C ALA A 104 -28.28 21.92 -2.39
N PHE A 105 -27.88 20.81 -3.02
CA PHE A 105 -26.68 20.05 -2.64
C PHE A 105 -25.39 20.86 -2.85
N ALA A 106 -25.29 21.63 -3.94
CA ALA A 106 -24.14 22.52 -4.17
C ALA A 106 -24.05 23.58 -3.06
N THR A 107 -25.17 24.19 -2.69
CA THR A 107 -25.25 25.16 -1.58
C THR A 107 -24.86 24.50 -0.25
N ALA A 108 -25.28 23.25 -0.01
CA ALA A 108 -24.91 22.51 1.20
C ALA A 108 -23.40 22.21 1.29
N VAL A 109 -22.74 21.94 0.15
CA VAL A 109 -21.28 21.77 0.07
C VAL A 109 -20.55 23.08 0.42
N GLU A 110 -21.00 24.22 -0.12
CA GLU A 110 -20.44 25.54 0.21
C GLU A 110 -20.55 25.89 1.70
N LEU A 111 -21.55 25.33 2.39
CA LEU A 111 -21.77 25.48 3.83
C LEU A 111 -21.05 24.42 4.69
N GLY A 112 -20.10 23.66 4.11
CA GLY A 112 -19.32 22.64 4.82
C GLY A 112 -20.02 21.28 4.91
N GLY A 113 -20.76 20.90 3.87
CA GLY A 113 -21.40 19.59 3.73
C GLY A 113 -20.43 18.42 3.92
N GLY A 114 -20.88 17.35 4.57
CA GLY A 114 -20.08 16.14 4.80
C GLY A 114 -19.89 15.29 3.54
N LEU A 115 -19.18 14.17 3.69
CA LEU A 115 -18.85 13.23 2.61
C LEU A 115 -20.08 12.73 1.82
N GLU A 116 -21.25 12.57 2.47
CA GLU A 116 -22.50 12.14 1.82
C GLU A 116 -23.05 13.22 0.88
N THR A 117 -23.06 14.49 1.32
CA THR A 117 -23.45 15.65 0.52
C THR A 117 -22.51 15.82 -0.69
N GLN A 118 -21.21 15.59 -0.49
CA GLN A 118 -20.21 15.64 -1.56
C GLN A 118 -20.40 14.51 -2.60
N ARG A 119 -20.75 13.29 -2.16
CA ARG A 119 -21.09 12.17 -3.05
C ARG A 119 -22.29 12.47 -3.93
N GLU A 120 -23.32 13.12 -3.40
CA GLU A 120 -24.52 13.48 -4.15
C GLU A 120 -24.23 14.48 -5.27
N VAL A 121 -23.38 15.48 -5.01
CA VAL A 121 -22.92 16.43 -6.05
C VAL A 121 -22.08 15.72 -7.10
N ASN A 122 -21.19 14.81 -6.69
CA ASN A 122 -20.28 14.10 -7.60
C ASN A 122 -21.02 13.06 -8.47
N ALA A 123 -22.01 12.34 -7.92
CA ALA A 123 -22.82 11.35 -8.64
C ALA A 123 -23.73 11.97 -9.71
N GLN A 124 -23.96 13.29 -9.65
CA GLN A 124 -24.78 14.03 -10.59
C GLN A 124 -23.98 14.64 -11.75
N ARG A 125 -22.64 14.51 -11.75
CA ARG A 125 -21.78 14.95 -12.85
C ARG A 125 -21.82 13.95 -14.00
N ALA A 126 -22.02 14.43 -15.23
CA ALA A 126 -21.93 13.57 -16.41
C ALA A 126 -20.50 13.02 -16.56
N PRO A 127 -20.33 11.73 -16.94
CA PRO A 127 -19.01 11.19 -17.29
C PRO A 127 -18.42 12.04 -18.43
N GLY A 128 -17.32 12.73 -18.16
CA GLY A 128 -16.65 13.59 -19.14
C GLY A 128 -16.58 15.09 -18.80
N GLN A 129 -17.21 15.58 -17.73
CA GLN A 129 -16.85 16.91 -17.19
C GLN A 129 -15.51 16.83 -16.46
N ARG A 130 -14.43 16.93 -17.25
CA ARG A 130 -13.03 16.95 -16.82
C ARG A 130 -12.79 18.09 -15.83
N PRO A 131 -12.23 17.85 -14.63
CA PRO A 131 -11.44 18.88 -13.98
C PRO A 131 -10.13 19.00 -14.73
N ALA A 132 -9.99 20.04 -15.55
CA ALA A 132 -8.69 20.46 -16.03
C ALA A 132 -7.95 21.19 -14.90
N ALA A 133 -6.67 20.85 -14.74
CA ALA A 133 -5.60 21.71 -14.22
C ALA A 133 -5.36 21.87 -12.69
N ASP A 134 -5.51 20.82 -11.88
CA ASP A 134 -4.91 20.78 -10.52
C ASP A 134 -3.85 19.67 -10.34
N ALA A 135 -3.50 18.94 -11.42
CA ALA A 135 -2.58 17.80 -11.36
C ALA A 135 -1.10 18.20 -11.20
N GLN A 136 -0.77 19.44 -10.82
CA GLN A 136 0.61 19.79 -10.50
C GLN A 136 0.88 19.48 -9.03
N PRO A 137 1.91 18.67 -8.70
CA PRO A 137 2.37 18.58 -7.33
C PRO A 137 2.88 19.99 -6.98
N GLY A 138 2.17 20.68 -6.08
CA GLY A 138 2.51 22.05 -5.68
C GLY A 138 3.84 22.12 -4.92
N LEU A 139 3.88 22.88 -3.81
CA LEU A 139 5.05 22.96 -2.91
C LEU A 139 5.40 21.64 -2.20
N ALA A 140 4.69 20.53 -2.49
CA ALA A 140 4.84 19.24 -1.82
C ALA A 140 6.29 18.72 -1.96
N ARG A 141 6.89 18.41 -0.81
CA ARG A 141 8.28 17.96 -0.73
C ARG A 141 8.41 16.44 -0.67
N ILE A 142 7.31 15.71 -0.46
CA ILE A 142 7.30 14.24 -0.40
C ILE A 142 6.34 13.70 -1.46
N TRP A 143 6.87 12.95 -2.42
CA TRP A 143 6.13 12.33 -3.51
C TRP A 143 6.01 10.84 -3.22
N ILE A 144 4.80 10.37 -2.94
CA ILE A 144 4.52 9.00 -2.53
C ILE A 144 4.11 8.19 -3.77
N ASP A 145 4.95 7.25 -4.17
CA ASP A 145 4.64 6.34 -5.28
C ASP A 145 3.60 5.29 -4.84
N ILE A 146 2.43 5.33 -5.50
CA ILE A 146 1.32 4.40 -5.27
C ILE A 146 1.11 3.43 -6.45
N SER A 147 2.11 3.27 -7.32
CA SER A 147 2.01 2.41 -8.51
C SER A 147 1.65 0.97 -8.16
N ASP A 148 2.28 0.41 -7.13
CA ASP A 148 2.00 -0.93 -6.63
C ASP A 148 0.55 -1.06 -6.12
N LEU A 149 0.06 -0.11 -5.32
CA LEU A 149 -1.33 -0.10 -4.87
C LEU A 149 -2.32 -0.18 -6.04
N LEU A 150 -2.10 0.63 -7.08
CA LEU A 150 -3.00 0.66 -8.24
C LEU A 150 -2.97 -0.65 -9.02
N ILE A 151 -1.79 -1.21 -9.27
CA ILE A 151 -1.62 -2.51 -9.96
C ILE A 151 -2.26 -3.64 -9.15
N PHE A 152 -2.06 -3.63 -7.84
CA PHE A 152 -2.57 -4.67 -6.95
C PHE A 152 -4.11 -4.68 -6.92
N LEU A 153 -4.73 -3.51 -6.86
CA LEU A 153 -6.19 -3.34 -6.81
C LEU A 153 -6.91 -3.64 -8.14
N GLU A 154 -6.20 -3.72 -9.27
CA GLU A 154 -6.78 -4.20 -10.54
C GLU A 154 -7.22 -5.67 -10.42
N HIS A 155 -6.55 -6.46 -9.57
CA HIS A 155 -6.72 -7.91 -9.48
C HIS A 155 -7.19 -8.40 -8.10
N ASN A 156 -7.08 -7.56 -7.05
CA ASN A 156 -7.33 -7.97 -5.67
C ASN A 156 -8.41 -7.12 -5.00
N ARG A 157 -9.33 -7.80 -4.30
CA ARG A 157 -10.37 -7.16 -3.50
C ARG A 157 -9.87 -6.70 -2.12
N HIS A 158 -9.03 -7.50 -1.49
CA HIS A 158 -8.52 -7.26 -0.13
C HIS A 158 -7.06 -6.85 -0.17
N LEU A 159 -6.67 -5.86 0.62
CA LEU A 159 -5.28 -5.36 0.66
C LEU A 159 -4.34 -6.37 1.31
N SER A 160 -3.10 -6.46 0.82
CA SER A 160 -2.01 -7.06 1.60
C SER A 160 -1.43 -6.03 2.59
N GLY A 161 -0.50 -6.48 3.43
CA GLY A 161 0.23 -5.58 4.35
C GLY A 161 0.93 -4.42 3.64
N ILE A 162 1.55 -4.66 2.46
CA ILE A 162 2.24 -3.62 1.68
C ILE A 162 1.26 -2.55 1.21
N GLN A 163 0.07 -2.95 0.74
CA GLN A 163 -0.92 -1.99 0.26
C GLN A 163 -1.65 -1.28 1.41
N ARG A 164 -1.76 -1.88 2.60
CA ARG A 164 -2.24 -1.17 3.81
C ARG A 164 -1.34 0.00 4.18
N VAL A 165 -0.01 -0.14 4.04
CA VAL A 165 0.93 0.99 4.23
C VAL A 165 0.64 2.13 3.25
N GLN A 166 0.49 1.80 1.96
CA GLN A 166 0.17 2.81 0.93
C GLN A 166 -1.18 3.49 1.18
N MET A 167 -2.19 2.73 1.62
CA MET A 167 -3.51 3.26 1.95
C MET A 167 -3.45 4.21 3.16
N ALA A 168 -2.71 3.86 4.20
CA ALA A 168 -2.52 4.75 5.36
C ALA A 168 -1.78 6.05 5.00
N LEU A 169 -0.82 5.99 4.08
CA LEU A 169 -0.16 7.20 3.57
C LEU A 169 -1.09 8.07 2.72
N LEU A 170 -2.03 7.45 2.00
CA LEU A 170 -3.02 8.15 1.20
C LEU A 170 -3.97 9.00 2.06
N ASP A 171 -4.40 8.49 3.22
CA ASP A 171 -5.14 9.26 4.24
C ASP A 171 -4.42 10.58 4.58
N HIS A 172 -3.10 10.48 4.82
CA HIS A 172 -2.28 11.65 5.15
C HIS A 172 -2.16 12.63 4.00
N VAL A 173 -1.96 12.15 2.77
CA VAL A 173 -1.89 13.01 1.57
C VAL A 173 -3.19 13.79 1.36
N VAL A 174 -4.34 13.15 1.56
CA VAL A 174 -5.65 13.82 1.43
C VAL A 174 -5.81 14.94 2.47
N ALA A 175 -5.35 14.69 3.70
CA ALA A 175 -5.38 15.65 4.81
C ALA A 175 -4.33 16.77 4.71
N HIS A 176 -3.13 16.48 4.18
CA HIS A 176 -1.96 17.38 4.15
C HIS A 176 -1.42 17.58 2.72
N PRO A 177 -2.22 18.16 1.81
CA PRO A 177 -1.90 18.25 0.37
C PRO A 177 -0.68 19.11 0.03
N ASN A 178 -0.22 19.95 0.97
CA ASN A 178 0.93 20.84 0.78
C ASN A 178 2.25 20.18 1.22
N GLU A 179 2.18 19.09 1.97
CA GLU A 179 3.35 18.36 2.48
C GLU A 179 3.71 17.21 1.52
N ALA A 180 2.72 16.43 1.12
CA ALA A 180 2.89 15.26 0.28
C ALA A 180 1.85 15.16 -0.85
N CYS A 181 2.23 14.47 -1.92
CA CYS A 181 1.36 14.14 -3.04
C CYS A 181 1.56 12.68 -3.50
N CYS A 182 0.53 12.08 -4.09
CA CYS A 182 0.66 10.75 -4.70
C CYS A 182 1.09 10.84 -6.16
N VAL A 183 1.99 9.94 -6.54
CA VAL A 183 2.50 9.81 -7.90
C VAL A 183 2.46 8.35 -8.37
N THR A 184 2.65 8.15 -9.68
CA THR A 184 2.92 6.85 -10.27
C THR A 184 4.13 6.92 -11.19
N THR A 185 4.90 5.84 -11.22
CA THR A 185 6.18 5.70 -11.91
C THR A 185 6.14 4.60 -12.97
N ARG A 186 4.93 4.26 -13.48
CA ARG A 186 4.66 3.09 -14.35
C ARG A 186 5.84 2.80 -15.32
N PRO A 187 6.30 1.54 -15.38
CA PRO A 187 7.65 1.18 -15.85
C PRO A 187 7.96 1.50 -17.33
N TRP A 188 6.97 1.87 -18.14
CA TRP A 188 7.09 1.99 -19.60
C TRP A 188 7.49 3.37 -20.11
N ASN A 189 7.46 4.43 -19.28
CA ASN A 189 7.60 5.81 -19.80
C ASN A 189 8.69 6.68 -19.18
N ARG A 190 9.55 6.14 -18.29
CA ARG A 190 10.66 6.87 -17.62
C ARG A 190 10.22 8.24 -17.05
N ARG A 191 8.94 8.39 -16.70
CA ARG A 191 8.33 9.66 -16.27
C ARG A 191 7.58 9.45 -14.96
N ILE A 192 7.41 10.55 -14.22
CA ILE A 192 6.57 10.59 -13.03
C ILE A 192 5.27 11.26 -13.41
N TRP A 193 4.16 10.71 -12.92
CA TRP A 193 2.84 11.27 -13.12
C TRP A 193 2.19 11.54 -11.77
N SER A 194 1.70 12.75 -11.57
CA SER A 194 0.93 13.16 -10.41
C SER A 194 -0.56 13.10 -10.71
N PHE A 195 -1.35 12.78 -9.70
CA PHE A 195 -2.80 12.70 -9.82
C PHE A 195 -3.48 14.00 -9.38
N SER A 196 -4.66 14.28 -9.94
CA SER A 196 -5.53 15.33 -9.39
C SER A 196 -5.92 14.99 -7.95
N ARG A 197 -5.86 16.00 -7.06
CA ARG A 197 -6.30 15.84 -5.67
C ARG A 197 -7.74 15.35 -5.55
N LEU A 198 -8.64 15.83 -6.41
CA LEU A 198 -10.04 15.44 -6.39
C LEU A 198 -10.20 13.96 -6.78
N ALA A 199 -9.56 13.55 -7.88
CA ALA A 199 -9.61 12.16 -8.32
C ALA A 199 -9.01 11.20 -7.29
N LEU A 200 -7.94 11.64 -6.62
CA LEU A 200 -7.29 10.88 -5.55
C LEU A 200 -8.21 10.73 -4.33
N ALA A 201 -8.89 11.81 -3.91
CA ALA A 201 -9.87 11.77 -2.83
C ALA A 201 -11.10 10.91 -3.16
N ASP A 202 -11.58 10.96 -4.41
CA ASP A 202 -12.68 10.11 -4.88
C ASP A 202 -12.31 8.62 -4.90
N PHE A 203 -11.10 8.30 -5.40
CA PHE A 203 -10.54 6.93 -5.36
C PHE A 203 -10.47 6.42 -3.92
N HIS A 204 -9.90 7.22 -3.03
CA HIS A 204 -9.73 6.87 -1.62
C HIS A 204 -11.09 6.66 -0.92
N ALA A 205 -12.04 7.57 -1.11
CA ALA A 205 -13.37 7.45 -0.54
C ALA A 205 -14.16 6.24 -1.06
N LEU A 206 -13.97 5.86 -2.32
CA LEU A 206 -14.56 4.64 -2.87
C LEU A 206 -13.98 3.39 -2.21
N PHE A 207 -12.66 3.34 -2.05
CA PHE A 207 -12.00 2.22 -1.37
C PHE A 207 -12.54 2.02 0.05
N LEU A 208 -12.64 3.10 0.84
CA LEU A 208 -13.18 3.04 2.21
C LEU A 208 -14.62 2.52 2.27
N LEU A 209 -15.41 2.67 1.21
CA LEU A 209 -16.81 2.23 1.16
C LEU A 209 -17.00 0.81 0.68
N GLN A 210 -16.22 0.39 -0.32
CA GLN A 210 -16.49 -0.83 -1.07
C GLN A 210 -15.35 -1.85 -0.98
N GLY A 211 -14.24 -1.49 -0.34
CA GLY A 211 -12.99 -2.25 -0.42
C GLY A 211 -12.36 -2.13 -1.82
N GLY A 212 -11.43 -3.04 -2.11
CA GLY A 212 -10.75 -3.11 -3.40
C GLY A 212 -11.47 -3.94 -4.46
N GLY A 213 -10.91 -3.95 -5.67
CA GLY A 213 -11.35 -4.82 -6.76
C GLY A 213 -12.75 -4.55 -7.32
N GLY A 214 -13.14 -5.34 -8.32
CA GLY A 214 -14.43 -5.19 -9.01
C GLY A 214 -14.50 -4.00 -9.98
N GLU A 215 -15.67 -3.84 -10.61
CA GLU A 215 -15.83 -2.88 -11.71
C GLU A 215 -15.77 -1.42 -11.25
N ALA A 216 -16.38 -1.10 -10.10
CA ALA A 216 -16.35 0.25 -9.55
C ALA A 216 -14.92 0.72 -9.23
N MET A 217 -14.10 -0.16 -8.65
CA MET A 217 -12.70 0.14 -8.35
C MET A 217 -11.87 0.30 -9.63
N ARG A 218 -12.05 -0.59 -10.63
CA ARG A 218 -11.39 -0.43 -11.94
C ARG A 218 -11.72 0.90 -12.61
N GLN A 219 -12.98 1.32 -12.56
CA GLN A 219 -13.40 2.62 -13.08
C GLN A 219 -12.81 3.79 -12.28
N ALA A 220 -12.67 3.67 -10.96
CA ALA A 220 -12.01 4.69 -10.14
C ALA A 220 -10.52 4.80 -10.45
N ILE A 221 -9.82 3.68 -10.62
CA ILE A 221 -8.43 3.62 -11.05
C ILE A 221 -8.28 4.25 -12.45
N ALA A 222 -9.19 3.93 -13.39
CA ALA A 222 -9.20 4.54 -14.71
C ALA A 222 -9.37 6.07 -14.64
N ARG A 223 -10.35 6.58 -13.87
CA ARG A 223 -10.53 8.02 -13.65
C ARG A 223 -9.30 8.68 -12.99
N LEU A 224 -8.64 7.96 -12.08
CA LEU A 224 -7.40 8.44 -11.47
C LEU A 224 -6.30 8.60 -12.53
N TYR A 225 -6.09 7.61 -13.40
CA TYR A 225 -5.16 7.70 -14.52
C TYR A 225 -5.55 8.77 -15.55
N GLU A 226 -6.84 8.95 -15.85
CA GLU A 226 -7.33 10.04 -16.72
C GLU A 226 -7.02 11.43 -16.14
N SER A 227 -6.91 11.55 -14.82
CA SER A 227 -6.51 12.78 -14.14
C SER A 227 -5.00 12.99 -14.07
N ALA A 228 -4.21 11.99 -14.44
CA ALA A 228 -2.76 12.02 -14.28
C ALA A 228 -2.12 13.02 -15.24
N ALA A 229 -1.22 13.85 -14.72
CA ALA A 229 -0.38 14.73 -15.53
C ALA A 229 1.08 14.44 -15.26
N GLU A 230 1.92 14.63 -16.27
CA GLU A 230 3.36 14.47 -16.11
C GLU A 230 3.90 15.52 -15.12
N ALA A 231 4.67 15.05 -14.14
CA ALA A 231 5.27 15.85 -13.10
C ALA A 231 6.80 15.88 -13.30
N PRO A 232 7.39 17.02 -13.66
CA PRO A 232 8.85 17.13 -13.76
C PRO A 232 9.48 17.04 -12.36
N PRO A 233 10.61 16.33 -12.18
CA PRO A 233 11.29 16.23 -10.89
C PRO A 233 11.58 17.60 -10.24
N VAL A 234 11.41 17.68 -8.92
CA VAL A 234 11.55 18.93 -8.14
C VAL A 234 12.78 18.86 -7.23
N PRO A 235 13.83 19.69 -7.45
CA PRO A 235 15.00 19.71 -6.59
C PRO A 235 14.66 19.86 -5.09
N GLY A 236 15.29 19.02 -4.26
CA GLY A 236 15.09 18.96 -2.82
C GLY A 236 13.82 18.22 -2.35
N ALA A 237 12.97 17.74 -3.26
CA ALA A 237 11.87 16.84 -2.92
C ALA A 237 12.35 15.37 -2.77
N THR A 238 11.55 14.53 -2.13
CA THR A 238 11.80 13.10 -1.96
C THR A 238 10.77 12.28 -2.73
N LEU A 239 11.21 11.37 -3.58
CA LEU A 239 10.40 10.26 -4.09
C LEU A 239 10.45 9.11 -3.07
N PHE A 240 9.34 8.91 -2.37
CA PHE A 240 9.15 7.81 -1.42
C PHE A 240 8.40 6.66 -2.09
N MET A 241 8.98 5.44 -2.05
CA MET A 241 8.43 4.24 -2.68
C MET A 241 8.02 3.22 -1.60
N PRO A 242 6.81 3.36 -1.02
CA PRO A 242 6.33 2.48 0.06
C PRO A 242 5.86 1.09 -0.41
N GLY A 243 5.59 0.93 -1.71
CA GLY A 243 5.06 -0.31 -2.29
C GLY A 243 6.13 -1.35 -2.62
N ALA A 244 5.72 -2.40 -3.34
CA ALA A 244 6.63 -3.42 -3.87
C ALA A 244 7.47 -2.87 -5.03
N PHE A 245 8.53 -2.13 -4.71
CA PHE A 245 9.41 -1.44 -5.68
C PHE A 245 10.04 -2.39 -6.72
N TRP A 246 10.06 -3.70 -6.46
CA TRP A 246 10.63 -4.69 -7.35
C TRP A 246 9.71 -5.12 -8.49
N ILE A 247 8.40 -4.86 -8.40
CA ILE A 247 7.45 -5.22 -9.46
C ILE A 247 7.79 -4.43 -10.72
N GLY A 248 8.17 -5.12 -11.80
CA GLY A 248 8.63 -4.51 -13.05
C GLY A 248 10.12 -4.11 -13.05
N GLY A 249 10.90 -4.63 -12.09
CA GLY A 249 12.35 -4.53 -12.08
C GLY A 249 12.92 -3.16 -11.76
N GLY A 250 12.43 -2.46 -10.72
CA GLY A 250 13.11 -1.34 -10.05
C GLY A 250 13.36 -0.03 -10.81
N ASN A 251 13.11 0.02 -12.13
CA ASN A 251 13.28 1.17 -13.03
C ASN A 251 14.51 2.09 -12.74
N PRO A 252 15.75 1.55 -12.69
CA PRO A 252 16.93 2.35 -12.37
C PRO A 252 17.15 3.61 -13.23
N PRO A 253 16.84 3.64 -14.55
CA PRO A 253 16.94 4.88 -15.33
C PRO A 253 16.08 6.02 -14.78
N LEU A 254 14.84 5.71 -14.34
CA LEU A 254 13.98 6.71 -13.72
C LEU A 254 14.58 7.20 -12.40
N LEU A 255 14.99 6.27 -11.51
CA LEU A 255 15.57 6.64 -10.21
C LEU A 255 16.81 7.55 -10.39
N ARG A 256 17.66 7.21 -11.36
CA ARG A 256 18.83 8.01 -11.73
C ARG A 256 18.45 9.38 -12.28
N ALA A 257 17.42 9.48 -13.13
CA ALA A 257 16.95 10.75 -13.68
C ALA A 257 16.39 11.66 -12.58
N VAL A 258 15.55 11.12 -11.69
CA VAL A 258 14.98 11.80 -10.52
C VAL A 258 16.09 12.33 -9.61
N ARG A 259 17.07 11.48 -9.29
CA ARG A 259 18.22 11.85 -8.47
C ARG A 259 19.11 12.90 -9.13
N SER A 260 19.34 12.78 -10.45
CA SER A 260 20.12 13.76 -11.22
C SER A 260 19.45 15.13 -11.29
N ALA A 261 18.13 15.18 -11.16
CA ALA A 261 17.36 16.42 -11.03
C ALA A 261 17.34 16.97 -9.59
N GLY A 262 18.10 16.39 -8.66
CA GLY A 262 18.25 16.89 -7.29
C GLY A 262 17.16 16.44 -6.32
N MET A 263 16.34 15.44 -6.68
CA MET A 263 15.44 14.77 -5.75
C MET A 263 16.18 13.66 -4.97
N ARG A 264 15.62 13.29 -3.82
CA ARG A 264 16.02 12.09 -3.07
C ARG A 264 15.16 10.90 -3.46
N VAL A 265 15.71 9.70 -3.48
CA VAL A 265 14.96 8.45 -3.68
C VAL A 265 15.03 7.60 -2.42
N VAL A 266 13.87 7.24 -1.85
CA VAL A 266 13.78 6.49 -0.59
C VAL A 266 12.74 5.37 -0.74
N PRO A 267 13.14 4.09 -0.78
CA PRO A 267 12.19 2.98 -0.68
C PRO A 267 11.83 2.68 0.78
N LEU A 268 10.63 2.11 0.98
CA LEU A 268 10.33 1.27 2.13
C LEU A 268 10.72 -0.17 1.79
N ILE A 269 11.70 -0.73 2.49
CA ILE A 269 12.03 -2.15 2.38
C ILE A 269 11.23 -2.91 3.44
N HIS A 270 10.37 -3.82 2.98
CA HIS A 270 9.54 -4.64 3.86
C HIS A 270 10.30 -5.84 4.42
N ASP A 271 11.16 -6.47 3.63
CA ASP A 271 12.02 -7.56 4.07
C ASP A 271 13.09 -7.86 3.01
N LEU A 272 14.03 -8.75 3.35
CA LEU A 272 15.00 -9.34 2.43
C LEU A 272 14.84 -10.87 2.32
N ILE A 273 13.62 -11.38 2.55
CA ILE A 273 13.34 -12.83 2.60
C ILE A 273 13.75 -13.51 1.29
N PRO A 274 13.45 -12.98 0.09
CA PRO A 274 13.86 -13.63 -1.16
C PRO A 274 15.38 -13.82 -1.30
N LEU A 275 16.19 -13.01 -0.60
CA LEU A 275 17.65 -13.14 -0.59
C LEU A 275 18.16 -14.03 0.54
N ARG A 276 17.54 -13.96 1.73
CA ARG A 276 17.99 -14.68 2.92
C ARG A 276 17.52 -16.13 2.97
N GLN A 277 16.31 -16.39 2.48
CA GLN A 277 15.67 -17.69 2.50
C GLN A 277 15.00 -17.97 1.13
N PRO A 278 15.78 -18.04 0.03
CA PRO A 278 15.23 -18.26 -1.30
C PRO A 278 14.42 -19.57 -1.42
N GLU A 279 14.69 -20.57 -0.57
CA GLU A 279 14.02 -21.87 -0.52
C GLU A 279 12.54 -21.80 -0.11
N VAL A 280 12.10 -20.73 0.57
CA VAL A 280 10.69 -20.52 0.92
C VAL A 280 9.94 -19.61 -0.06
N CYS A 281 10.62 -19.16 -1.12
CA CYS A 281 10.11 -18.25 -2.12
C CYS A 281 9.95 -18.91 -3.49
N VAL A 282 9.07 -18.35 -4.32
CA VAL A 282 8.99 -18.73 -5.74
C VAL A 282 10.27 -18.25 -6.46
N PRO A 283 10.95 -19.09 -7.27
CA PRO A 283 12.22 -18.71 -7.91
C PRO A 283 12.16 -17.41 -8.73
N ALA A 284 11.04 -17.18 -9.45
CA ALA A 284 10.85 -15.96 -10.24
C ALA A 284 10.83 -14.69 -9.37
N LEU A 285 10.25 -14.76 -8.17
CA LEU A 285 10.26 -13.65 -7.21
C LEU A 285 11.67 -13.38 -6.69
N VAL A 286 12.42 -14.44 -6.35
CA VAL A 286 13.82 -14.31 -5.90
C VAL A 286 14.65 -13.56 -6.93
N GLU A 287 14.49 -13.92 -8.19
CA GLU A 287 15.21 -13.31 -9.30
C GLU A 287 14.84 -11.82 -9.48
N GLU A 288 13.54 -11.52 -9.63
CA GLU A 288 13.05 -10.15 -9.84
C GLU A 288 13.44 -9.24 -8.67
N PHE A 289 13.25 -9.72 -7.44
CA PHE A 289 13.60 -9.00 -6.22
C PHE A 289 15.11 -8.72 -6.14
N THR A 290 15.93 -9.73 -6.40
CA THR A 290 17.40 -9.60 -6.31
C THR A 290 17.92 -8.54 -7.28
N VAL A 291 17.43 -8.56 -8.53
CA VAL A 291 17.81 -7.57 -9.55
C VAL A 291 17.35 -6.17 -9.13
N ALA A 292 16.05 -6.02 -8.82
CA ALA A 292 15.50 -4.72 -8.47
C ALA A 292 16.14 -4.12 -7.21
N LEU A 293 16.44 -4.94 -6.20
CA LEU A 293 17.12 -4.47 -4.99
C LEU A 293 18.56 -4.04 -5.29
N GLY A 294 19.33 -4.84 -6.02
CA GLY A 294 20.71 -4.49 -6.38
C GLY A 294 20.80 -3.19 -7.19
N GLU A 295 19.81 -2.97 -8.06
CA GLU A 295 19.66 -1.74 -8.84
C GLU A 295 19.26 -0.54 -7.96
N ALA A 296 18.21 -0.70 -7.14
CA ALA A 296 17.70 0.35 -6.26
C ALA A 296 18.74 0.80 -5.24
N LEU A 297 19.41 -0.13 -4.54
CA LEU A 297 20.40 0.19 -3.49
C LEU A 297 21.54 1.11 -3.97
N ARG A 298 21.83 1.12 -5.28
CA ARG A 298 22.84 2.04 -5.84
C ARG A 298 22.31 3.43 -6.15
N GLU A 299 21.01 3.58 -6.38
CA GLU A 299 20.39 4.84 -6.81
C GLU A 299 19.58 5.55 -5.71
N ILE A 300 19.47 4.94 -4.51
CA ILE A 300 18.72 5.50 -3.37
C ILE A 300 19.57 6.37 -2.44
N ASP A 301 18.95 7.29 -1.72
CA ASP A 301 19.63 8.22 -0.79
C ASP A 301 19.32 7.92 0.69
N GLY A 302 18.40 6.99 0.96
CA GLY A 302 18.05 6.49 2.28
C GLY A 302 17.10 5.29 2.18
N VAL A 303 16.90 4.57 3.27
CA VAL A 303 15.94 3.46 3.36
C VAL A 303 15.06 3.66 4.59
N ILE A 304 13.76 3.47 4.43
CA ILE A 304 12.88 3.16 5.56
C ILE A 304 12.72 1.64 5.59
N ALA A 305 12.85 1.03 6.77
CA ALA A 305 12.59 -0.39 6.97
C ALA A 305 11.42 -0.54 7.93
N ASN A 306 10.57 -1.54 7.73
CA ASN A 306 9.38 -1.77 8.56
C ASN A 306 9.68 -2.41 9.94
N SER A 307 10.93 -2.80 10.22
CA SER A 307 11.39 -3.36 11.49
C SER A 307 12.88 -3.06 11.71
N ALA A 308 13.35 -3.18 12.95
CA ALA A 308 14.77 -3.10 13.28
C ALA A 308 15.53 -4.29 12.67
N HIS A 309 14.92 -5.48 12.61
CA HIS A 309 15.44 -6.65 11.93
C HIS A 309 15.74 -6.37 10.45
N THR A 310 14.74 -5.89 9.69
CA THR A 310 14.89 -5.54 8.27
C THR A 310 15.93 -4.42 8.11
N ALA A 311 15.96 -3.43 9.00
CA ALA A 311 16.97 -2.36 8.96
C ALA A 311 18.40 -2.90 9.14
N ALA A 312 18.61 -3.82 10.08
CA ALA A 312 19.89 -4.46 10.32
C ALA A 312 20.33 -5.31 9.13
N ASP A 313 19.40 -6.02 8.50
CA ASP A 313 19.66 -6.81 7.30
C ASP A 313 20.07 -5.97 6.10
N VAL A 314 19.35 -4.88 5.83
CA VAL A 314 19.70 -3.95 4.74
C VAL A 314 21.08 -3.34 4.99
N THR A 315 21.37 -2.96 6.23
CA THR A 315 22.68 -2.41 6.63
C THR A 315 23.80 -3.43 6.41
N ARG A 316 23.60 -4.69 6.85
CA ARG A 316 24.56 -5.78 6.67
C ARG A 316 24.78 -6.08 5.19
N LEU A 317 23.72 -6.09 4.39
CA LEU A 317 23.79 -6.31 2.94
C LEU A 317 24.67 -5.23 2.29
N MET A 318 24.40 -3.95 2.55
CA MET A 318 25.18 -2.85 1.98
C MET A 318 26.66 -2.94 2.34
N ALA A 319 26.97 -3.20 3.62
CA ALA A 319 28.34 -3.34 4.12
C ALA A 319 29.08 -4.52 3.47
N SER A 320 28.40 -5.67 3.30
CA SER A 320 29.01 -6.89 2.75
C SER A 320 29.29 -6.84 1.24
N ARG A 321 28.69 -5.90 0.50
CA ARG A 321 28.72 -5.87 -0.98
C ARG A 321 29.35 -4.62 -1.59
N ALA A 322 30.08 -3.84 -0.80
CA ALA A 322 30.65 -2.55 -1.24
C ALA A 322 29.60 -1.64 -1.91
N MET A 323 28.35 -1.70 -1.42
CA MET A 323 27.27 -0.84 -1.88
C MET A 323 27.42 0.56 -1.27
N PRO A 324 26.82 1.59 -1.88
CA PRO A 324 26.69 2.88 -1.23
C PRO A 324 25.99 2.72 0.12
N VAL A 325 26.64 3.17 1.20
CA VAL A 325 26.05 3.18 2.53
C VAL A 325 25.16 4.41 2.66
N VAL A 326 23.86 4.18 2.84
CA VAL A 326 22.86 5.23 3.08
C VAL A 326 22.23 5.08 4.46
N PRO A 327 21.64 6.15 5.02
CA PRO A 327 20.89 6.03 6.27
C PRO A 327 19.74 5.03 6.14
N VAL A 328 19.62 4.13 7.12
CA VAL A 328 18.51 3.18 7.24
C VAL A 328 17.76 3.49 8.53
N ILE A 329 16.46 3.79 8.42
CA ILE A 329 15.61 4.14 9.57
C ILE A 329 14.54 3.07 9.72
N ALA A 330 14.49 2.41 10.87
CA ALA A 330 13.42 1.48 11.21
C ALA A 330 12.17 2.26 11.65
N VAL A 331 11.05 2.01 10.98
CA VAL A 331 9.72 2.51 11.34
C VAL A 331 8.79 1.30 11.49
N PRO A 332 8.59 0.82 12.73
CA PRO A 332 7.70 -0.30 13.02
C PRO A 332 6.27 -0.05 12.51
N LEU A 333 5.61 -1.05 11.93
CA LEU A 333 4.25 -0.90 11.42
C LEU A 333 3.19 -0.99 12.54
N ALA A 334 1.91 -0.88 12.15
CA ALA A 334 0.81 -0.88 13.07
C ALA A 334 0.56 -2.29 13.65
N HIS A 335 0.02 -2.32 14.86
CA HIS A 335 -0.58 -3.53 15.43
C HIS A 335 -2.07 -3.63 15.05
N ARG A 336 -2.71 -2.53 14.70
CA ARG A 336 -4.16 -2.53 14.38
C ARG A 336 -4.40 -2.92 12.93
N LEU A 337 -5.43 -3.74 12.74
CA LEU A 337 -5.96 -4.13 11.42
C LEU A 337 -6.41 -2.89 10.62
N ASN A 338 -7.18 -2.03 11.26
CA ASN A 338 -7.63 -0.72 10.75
C ASN A 338 -7.82 0.28 11.92
N ASP A 339 -7.81 1.58 11.62
CA ASP A 339 -8.16 2.65 12.58
C ASP A 339 -9.50 3.34 12.27
N ALA A 340 -10.13 3.00 11.14
CA ALA A 340 -11.46 3.50 10.80
C ALA A 340 -12.49 3.01 11.82
N VAL A 341 -13.51 3.85 12.09
CA VAL A 341 -14.62 3.59 13.02
C VAL A 341 -15.06 2.13 12.92
N ALA A 342 -14.92 1.40 14.03
CA ALA A 342 -15.28 -0.01 14.15
C ALA A 342 -16.59 -0.29 13.42
N HIS A 343 -16.50 -0.84 12.21
CA HIS A 343 -17.63 -1.56 11.66
C HIS A 343 -17.85 -2.72 12.62
N PRO A 344 -19.06 -2.87 13.21
CA PRO A 344 -19.29 -3.93 14.18
C PRO A 344 -18.88 -5.26 13.55
N ALA A 345 -18.02 -6.00 14.24
CA ALA A 345 -17.55 -7.31 13.85
C ALA A 345 -18.71 -8.12 13.25
N ALA A 346 -18.59 -8.48 11.97
CA ALA A 346 -19.68 -9.07 11.23
C ALA A 346 -19.43 -10.56 11.10
N TRP A 347 -20.28 -11.37 11.75
CA TRP A 347 -20.32 -12.79 11.48
C TRP A 347 -21.20 -13.02 10.26
N SER A 348 -20.58 -13.40 9.15
CA SER A 348 -21.29 -13.82 7.95
C SER A 348 -21.72 -15.29 8.06
N TRP A 349 -22.53 -15.74 7.10
CA TRP A 349 -22.89 -17.14 6.96
C TRP A 349 -21.67 -18.08 6.82
N GLN A 350 -20.52 -17.58 6.35
CA GLN A 350 -19.31 -18.38 6.19
C GLN A 350 -18.70 -18.75 7.55
N ILE A 351 -18.77 -17.85 8.54
CA ILE A 351 -18.11 -18.01 9.84
C ILE A 351 -19.08 -18.18 11.02
N GLU A 352 -20.39 -18.00 10.81
CA GLU A 352 -21.41 -18.07 11.87
C GLU A 352 -21.35 -19.38 12.68
N HIS A 353 -21.00 -20.49 12.03
CA HIS A 353 -20.88 -21.79 12.68
C HIS A 353 -19.76 -21.90 13.73
N LEU A 354 -18.84 -20.92 13.78
CA LEU A 354 -17.77 -20.80 14.77
C LEU A 354 -18.16 -19.91 15.96
N ARG A 355 -19.24 -19.13 15.85
CA ARG A 355 -19.65 -18.19 16.90
C ARG A 355 -19.89 -18.93 18.22
N GLY A 356 -19.20 -18.51 19.26
CA GLY A 356 -19.30 -19.10 20.61
C GLY A 356 -18.66 -20.48 20.76
N LYS A 357 -17.93 -20.97 19.76
CA LYS A 357 -17.17 -22.23 19.85
C LYS A 357 -15.69 -21.94 20.12
N PRO A 358 -14.98 -22.82 20.83
CA PRO A 358 -13.54 -22.68 21.01
C PRO A 358 -12.80 -23.00 19.71
N PHE A 359 -11.94 -22.08 19.27
CA PHE A 359 -11.03 -22.30 18.15
C PHE A 359 -9.74 -21.47 18.31
N VAL A 360 -8.65 -21.97 17.74
CA VAL A 360 -7.39 -21.23 17.55
C VAL A 360 -7.38 -20.70 16.12
N LEU A 361 -6.93 -19.46 15.94
CA LEU A 361 -6.89 -18.79 14.64
C LEU A 361 -5.44 -18.64 14.15
N THR A 362 -5.20 -18.90 12.87
CA THR A 362 -3.97 -18.50 12.18
C THR A 362 -4.35 -17.73 10.92
N VAL A 363 -3.63 -16.64 10.63
CA VAL A 363 -3.98 -15.69 9.58
C VAL A 363 -2.82 -15.53 8.62
N GLY A 364 -3.05 -15.79 7.33
CA GLY A 364 -2.05 -15.63 6.28
C GLY A 364 -2.28 -16.57 5.10
N THR A 365 -1.71 -16.20 3.95
CA THR A 365 -1.68 -17.07 2.77
C THR A 365 -1.01 -18.41 3.14
N ILE A 366 -1.59 -19.52 2.70
CA ILE A 366 -0.97 -20.84 2.87
C ILE A 366 0.18 -20.95 1.87
N GLU A 367 1.39 -20.81 2.39
CA GLU A 367 2.66 -20.89 1.65
C GLU A 367 3.75 -21.43 2.60
N PRO A 368 4.87 -21.98 2.08
CA PRO A 368 5.91 -22.61 2.90
C PRO A 368 6.41 -21.74 4.05
N ARG A 369 6.64 -20.45 3.77
CA ARG A 369 7.14 -19.46 4.73
C ARG A 369 6.26 -19.29 5.97
N LYS A 370 4.93 -19.38 5.83
CA LYS A 370 3.98 -19.23 6.95
C LYS A 370 3.91 -20.46 7.85
N ASN A 371 4.48 -21.59 7.41
CA ASN A 371 4.75 -22.75 8.24
C ASN A 371 3.54 -23.34 8.97
N HIS A 372 2.41 -23.40 8.28
CA HIS A 372 1.18 -24.02 8.78
C HIS A 372 1.38 -25.50 9.18
N ARG A 373 2.42 -26.15 8.63
CA ARG A 373 2.81 -27.54 8.92
C ARG A 373 3.19 -27.76 10.39
N LEU A 374 3.82 -26.78 11.05
CA LEU A 374 4.10 -26.88 12.48
C LEU A 374 2.80 -27.05 13.28
N LEU A 375 1.74 -26.33 12.91
CA LEU A 375 0.45 -26.42 13.61
C LEU A 375 -0.22 -27.78 13.38
N LEU A 376 -0.07 -28.39 12.19
CA LEU A 376 -0.55 -29.75 11.94
C LEU A 376 0.14 -30.74 12.89
N GLY A 377 1.47 -30.64 13.01
CA GLY A 377 2.26 -31.47 13.92
C GLY A 377 1.88 -31.29 15.39
N VAL A 378 1.66 -30.03 15.83
CA VAL A 378 1.21 -29.74 17.19
C VAL A 378 -0.18 -30.34 17.46
N TRP A 379 -1.13 -30.18 16.54
CA TRP A 379 -2.49 -30.74 16.70
C TRP A 379 -2.47 -32.26 16.73
N GLN A 380 -1.64 -32.88 15.89
CA GLN A 380 -1.46 -34.33 15.89
C GLN A 380 -0.86 -34.82 17.23
N ALA A 381 0.21 -34.20 17.71
CA ALA A 381 0.86 -34.57 18.95
C ALA A 381 -0.08 -34.44 20.17
N LEU A 382 -0.85 -33.35 20.26
CA LEU A 382 -1.86 -33.19 21.31
C LEU A 382 -2.93 -34.29 21.26
N ALA A 383 -3.37 -34.68 20.07
CA ALA A 383 -4.34 -35.77 19.91
C ALA A 383 -3.74 -37.15 20.29
N GLU A 384 -2.48 -37.40 19.95
CA GLU A 384 -1.74 -38.63 20.32
C GLU A 384 -1.51 -38.74 21.84
N GLU A 385 -1.39 -37.60 22.55
CA GLU A 385 -1.41 -37.52 24.02
C GLU A 385 -2.79 -37.82 24.64
N GLY A 386 -3.82 -38.04 23.82
CA GLY A 386 -5.20 -38.27 24.28
C GLY A 386 -5.96 -37.00 24.65
N LEU A 387 -5.46 -35.82 24.28
CA LEU A 387 -6.15 -34.54 24.49
C LEU A 387 -7.16 -34.27 23.36
N ASP A 388 -8.14 -33.40 23.63
CA ASP A 388 -9.18 -33.01 22.67
C ASP A 388 -8.98 -31.54 22.22
N PRO A 389 -8.00 -31.24 21.33
CA PRO A 389 -7.70 -29.85 20.96
C PRO A 389 -8.85 -29.21 20.16
N PRO A 390 -9.11 -27.90 20.30
CA PRO A 390 -10.21 -27.22 19.61
C PRO A 390 -9.99 -27.14 18.09
N LEU A 391 -10.93 -26.52 17.38
CA LEU A 391 -10.76 -26.26 15.95
C LEU A 391 -9.54 -25.37 15.70
N LEU A 392 -8.78 -25.67 14.64
CA LEU A 392 -7.75 -24.78 14.11
C LEU A 392 -8.28 -24.14 12.82
N ILE A 393 -8.46 -22.82 12.83
CA ILE A 393 -8.96 -22.06 11.70
C ILE A 393 -7.81 -21.36 11.01
N ILE A 394 -7.58 -21.69 9.74
CA ILE A 394 -6.60 -21.06 8.87
C ILE A 394 -7.33 -20.05 7.99
N ALA A 395 -7.23 -18.76 8.32
CA ALA A 395 -7.81 -17.67 7.56
C ALA A 395 -6.82 -17.15 6.51
N GLY A 396 -6.95 -17.61 5.27
CA GLY A 396 -6.11 -17.17 4.16
C GLY A 396 -6.28 -18.00 2.92
N LYS A 397 -5.87 -17.44 1.78
CA LYS A 397 -5.94 -18.11 0.47
C LYS A 397 -4.86 -19.18 0.36
N ARG A 398 -5.09 -20.21 -0.47
CA ARG A 398 -4.03 -21.11 -0.90
C ARG A 398 -3.07 -20.36 -1.83
N GLY A 399 -1.79 -20.33 -1.45
CA GLY A 399 -0.72 -19.70 -2.21
C GLY A 399 -0.03 -20.71 -3.14
N TRP A 400 1.30 -20.76 -3.07
CA TRP A 400 2.14 -21.67 -3.85
C TRP A 400 2.67 -22.83 -3.00
N MET A 401 3.10 -23.90 -3.67
CA MET A 401 3.76 -25.06 -3.04
C MET A 401 2.95 -25.68 -1.90
N THR A 402 1.62 -25.73 -2.04
CA THR A 402 0.73 -26.22 -0.98
C THR A 402 0.49 -27.73 -1.02
N ASP A 403 0.89 -28.44 -2.08
CA ASP A 403 0.60 -29.87 -2.26
C ASP A 403 1.03 -30.73 -1.06
N ALA A 404 2.21 -30.47 -0.51
CA ALA A 404 2.72 -31.17 0.66
C ALA A 404 1.89 -30.87 1.92
N PHE A 405 1.45 -29.62 2.09
CA PHE A 405 0.60 -29.20 3.20
C PHE A 405 -0.81 -29.83 3.07
N ASP A 406 -1.41 -29.80 1.88
CA ASP A 406 -2.73 -30.38 1.65
C ASP A 406 -2.69 -31.91 1.87
N ALA A 407 -1.62 -32.59 1.44
CA ALA A 407 -1.42 -34.01 1.75
C ALA A 407 -1.38 -34.24 3.27
N GLU A 408 -0.53 -33.51 4.01
CA GLU A 408 -0.39 -33.63 5.46
C GLU A 408 -1.68 -33.35 6.25
N MET A 409 -2.46 -32.37 5.80
CA MET A 409 -3.74 -32.04 6.43
C MET A 409 -4.72 -33.23 6.41
N HIS A 410 -4.67 -34.06 5.36
CA HIS A 410 -5.52 -35.23 5.18
C HIS A 410 -4.87 -36.55 5.64
N LEU A 411 -3.61 -36.51 6.11
CA LEU A 411 -2.86 -37.72 6.47
C LEU A 411 -3.45 -38.44 7.69
N THR A 412 -4.04 -37.69 8.64
CA THR A 412 -4.68 -38.26 9.83
C THR A 412 -6.12 -37.78 10.00
N ARG A 413 -6.98 -38.67 10.51
CA ARG A 413 -8.40 -38.38 10.72
C ARG A 413 -8.63 -37.25 11.73
N GLU A 414 -7.75 -37.11 12.73
CA GLU A 414 -7.87 -36.07 13.75
C GLU A 414 -7.57 -34.68 13.20
N VAL A 415 -6.50 -34.54 12.41
CA VAL A 415 -6.14 -33.27 11.76
C VAL A 415 -7.23 -32.88 10.74
N ASP A 416 -7.67 -33.81 9.90
CA ASP A 416 -8.72 -33.57 8.89
C ASP A 416 -10.04 -33.07 9.50
N ARG A 417 -10.41 -33.61 10.68
CA ARG A 417 -11.62 -33.18 11.38
C ARG A 417 -11.51 -31.78 11.97
N ARG A 418 -10.34 -31.38 12.48
CA ARG A 418 -10.17 -30.19 13.34
C ARG A 418 -9.60 -28.97 12.62
N VAL A 419 -8.81 -29.16 11.57
CA VAL A 419 -8.22 -28.06 10.81
C VAL A 419 -9.19 -27.64 9.70
N LYS A 420 -9.48 -26.34 9.62
CA LYS A 420 -10.39 -25.77 8.61
C LYS A 420 -9.77 -24.54 7.97
N VAL A 421 -9.75 -24.52 6.64
CA VAL A 421 -9.26 -23.37 5.86
C VAL A 421 -10.45 -22.49 5.46
N MET A 422 -10.33 -21.20 5.72
CA MET A 422 -11.30 -20.17 5.35
C MET A 422 -10.64 -19.16 4.41
N THR A 423 -11.23 -18.95 3.24
CA THR A 423 -10.70 -18.09 2.18
C THR A 423 -11.64 -16.93 1.90
N ASP A 424 -11.10 -15.84 1.36
CA ASP A 424 -11.86 -14.66 0.90
C ASP A 424 -12.66 -13.92 1.98
N LEU A 425 -12.18 -13.98 3.22
CA LEU A 425 -12.74 -13.22 4.34
C LEU A 425 -12.45 -11.72 4.17
N SER A 426 -13.47 -10.91 4.44
CA SER A 426 -13.35 -9.46 4.59
C SER A 426 -12.65 -9.09 5.91
N ASP A 427 -12.12 -7.86 5.98
CA ASP A 427 -11.50 -7.36 7.23
C ASP A 427 -12.49 -7.39 8.42
N THR A 428 -13.80 -7.22 8.20
CA THR A 428 -14.82 -7.28 9.28
C THR A 428 -15.11 -8.71 9.75
N GLU A 429 -15.02 -9.70 8.88
CA GLU A 429 -15.08 -11.12 9.24
C GLU A 429 -13.81 -11.56 9.95
N LEU A 430 -12.65 -11.13 9.46
CA LEU A 430 -11.36 -11.39 10.10
C LEU A 430 -11.32 -10.78 11.51
N ASP A 431 -11.84 -9.57 11.66
CA ASP A 431 -11.97 -8.91 12.97
C ASP A 431 -12.88 -9.70 13.93
N ALA A 432 -13.99 -10.26 13.42
CA ALA A 432 -14.86 -11.13 14.19
C ALA A 432 -14.16 -12.43 14.63
N LEU A 433 -13.34 -13.03 13.75
CA LEU A 433 -12.56 -14.22 14.07
C LEU A 433 -11.49 -13.94 15.12
N TYR A 434 -10.76 -12.82 15.02
CA TYR A 434 -9.83 -12.41 16.07
C TYR A 434 -10.57 -12.28 17.41
N GLY A 435 -11.69 -11.54 17.46
CA GLY A 435 -12.47 -11.38 18.69
C GLY A 435 -13.05 -12.68 19.26
N GLY A 436 -13.36 -13.64 18.39
CA GLY A 436 -14.01 -14.91 18.75
C GLY A 436 -13.07 -16.07 19.09
N CYS A 437 -11.78 -15.97 18.75
CA CYS A 437 -10.83 -17.07 18.99
C CYS A 437 -10.39 -17.18 20.46
N LEU A 438 -9.82 -18.32 20.84
CA LEU A 438 -9.14 -18.51 22.11
C LEU A 438 -7.83 -17.70 22.14
N PHE A 439 -6.97 -17.97 21.16
CA PHE A 439 -5.73 -17.27 20.90
C PHE A 439 -5.35 -17.49 19.43
N THR A 440 -4.29 -16.82 18.99
CA THR A 440 -3.77 -16.97 17.62
C THR A 440 -2.42 -17.69 17.59
N ALA A 441 -2.12 -18.31 16.46
CA ALA A 441 -0.83 -18.94 16.21
C ALA A 441 -0.21 -18.46 14.89
N PHE A 442 1.04 -18.03 14.94
CA PHE A 442 1.76 -17.45 13.81
C PHE A 442 3.21 -17.95 13.77
N PRO A 443 3.43 -19.24 13.45
CA PRO A 443 4.74 -19.90 13.53
C PRO A 443 5.60 -19.67 12.27
N SER A 444 5.51 -18.50 11.64
CA SER A 444 6.19 -18.19 10.38
C SER A 444 7.71 -18.42 10.47
N LEU A 445 8.30 -18.96 9.42
CA LEU A 445 9.76 -19.12 9.28
C LEU A 445 10.47 -17.79 9.01
N ALA A 446 9.78 -16.85 8.36
CA ALA A 446 10.34 -15.54 8.04
C ALA A 446 9.27 -14.45 7.85
N GLU A 447 9.51 -13.25 8.40
CA GLU A 447 8.67 -12.06 8.20
C GLU A 447 9.46 -10.75 8.30
N GLY A 448 9.02 -9.75 7.54
CA GLY A 448 9.47 -8.38 7.68
C GLY A 448 8.88 -7.61 8.87
N TRP A 449 7.64 -7.94 9.25
CA TRP A 449 6.96 -7.37 10.42
C TRP A 449 6.13 -8.44 11.16
N GLY A 450 5.14 -9.03 10.48
CA GLY A 450 4.21 -9.97 11.13
C GLY A 450 2.95 -9.29 11.67
N LEU A 451 2.22 -8.59 10.80
CA LEU A 451 0.95 -7.92 11.12
C LEU A 451 -0.03 -8.78 11.95
N PRO A 452 -0.22 -10.09 11.67
CA PRO A 452 -1.16 -10.91 12.44
C PRO A 452 -0.86 -11.01 13.94
N VAL A 453 0.42 -10.93 14.33
CA VAL A 453 0.82 -10.93 15.74
C VAL A 453 0.26 -9.68 16.42
N GLY A 454 0.52 -8.51 15.83
CA GLY A 454 0.02 -7.24 16.35
C GLY A 454 -1.51 -7.16 16.34
N GLU A 455 -2.15 -7.65 15.29
CA GLU A 455 -3.62 -7.65 15.14
C GLU A 455 -4.29 -8.49 16.24
N SER A 456 -3.71 -9.64 16.58
CA SER A 456 -4.15 -10.47 17.70
C SER A 456 -4.07 -9.72 19.03
N LEU A 457 -2.88 -9.18 19.35
CA LEU A 457 -2.62 -8.53 20.63
C LEU A 457 -3.46 -7.26 20.79
N ALA A 458 -3.64 -6.49 19.71
CA ALA A 458 -4.51 -5.32 19.68
C ALA A 458 -5.98 -5.65 19.96
N ARG A 459 -6.40 -6.91 19.75
CA ARG A 459 -7.73 -7.44 20.08
C ARG A 459 -7.81 -8.09 21.46
N GLY A 460 -6.75 -8.00 22.26
CA GLY A 460 -6.70 -8.62 23.58
C GLY A 460 -6.54 -10.14 23.51
N LYS A 461 -6.08 -10.69 22.38
CA LYS A 461 -5.86 -12.11 22.17
C LYS A 461 -4.39 -12.45 22.15
N ILE A 462 -4.00 -13.42 22.96
CA ILE A 462 -2.64 -13.93 22.97
C ILE A 462 -2.26 -14.48 21.60
N CYS A 463 -1.00 -14.29 21.22
CA CYS A 463 -0.41 -14.87 20.03
C CYS A 463 0.75 -15.80 20.45
N ILE A 464 0.74 -17.04 19.96
CA ILE A 464 1.94 -17.88 19.91
C ILE A 464 2.61 -17.64 18.56
N ALA A 465 3.70 -16.88 18.55
CA ALA A 465 4.48 -16.55 17.36
C ALA A 465 5.79 -17.34 17.31
N SER A 466 6.49 -17.29 16.18
CA SER A 466 7.87 -17.76 16.13
C SER A 466 8.83 -16.78 16.79
N ASP A 467 9.95 -17.28 17.31
CA ASP A 467 11.04 -16.48 17.90
C ASP A 467 12.00 -15.84 16.86
N ARG A 468 11.64 -15.89 15.58
CA ARG A 468 12.49 -15.46 14.45
C ARG A 468 12.24 -14.02 14.02
N ASP A 469 13.18 -13.48 13.26
CA ASP A 469 13.12 -12.20 12.57
C ASP A 469 12.50 -11.04 13.39
N SER A 470 11.40 -10.47 12.91
CA SER A 470 10.74 -9.30 13.48
C SER A 470 9.62 -9.64 14.47
N MET A 471 9.26 -10.92 14.64
CA MET A 471 8.13 -11.34 15.49
C MET A 471 8.31 -10.93 16.96
N PRO A 472 9.52 -11.03 17.56
CA PRO A 472 9.78 -10.48 18.89
C PRO A 472 9.58 -8.97 19.00
N GLU A 473 9.86 -8.21 17.94
CA GLU A 473 9.66 -6.75 17.91
C GLU A 473 8.18 -6.35 17.91
N VAL A 474 7.31 -7.19 17.32
CA VAL A 474 5.86 -6.94 17.26
C VAL A 474 5.17 -7.34 18.56
N GLY A 475 5.48 -8.52 19.08
CA GLY A 475 4.78 -9.07 20.23
C GLY A 475 5.31 -8.59 21.59
N GLY A 476 6.60 -8.27 21.68
CA GLY A 476 7.27 -8.00 22.95
C GLY A 476 6.98 -9.07 24.01
N ASP A 477 6.86 -8.66 25.26
CA ASP A 477 6.52 -9.58 26.37
C ASP A 477 5.05 -10.03 26.37
N ALA A 478 4.23 -9.52 25.44
CA ALA A 478 2.79 -9.80 25.37
C ALA A 478 2.44 -11.05 24.53
N ALA A 479 3.42 -11.62 23.81
CA ALA A 479 3.27 -12.84 23.02
C ALA A 479 4.08 -14.01 23.61
N PHE A 480 3.75 -15.23 23.18
CA PHE A 480 4.55 -16.42 23.44
C PHE A 480 5.35 -16.77 22.19
N TYR A 481 6.56 -17.28 22.38
CA TYR A 481 7.48 -17.58 21.29
C TYR A 481 7.87 -19.05 21.27
N VAL A 482 7.91 -19.63 20.07
CA VAL A 482 8.37 -21.00 19.81
C VAL A 482 9.39 -21.02 18.68
N ASP A 483 10.31 -21.99 18.68
CA ASP A 483 11.15 -22.23 17.50
C ASP A 483 10.28 -22.80 16.38
N PRO A 484 10.16 -22.15 15.21
CA PRO A 484 9.27 -22.58 14.14
C PRO A 484 9.65 -23.91 13.49
N VAL A 485 10.81 -24.50 13.82
CA VAL A 485 11.20 -25.82 13.31
C VAL A 485 11.12 -26.94 14.35
N ASP A 486 10.72 -26.63 15.59
CA ASP A 486 10.65 -27.60 16.69
C ASP A 486 9.22 -27.80 17.20
N VAL A 487 8.54 -28.79 16.60
CA VAL A 487 7.18 -29.19 17.01
C VAL A 487 7.16 -29.68 18.46
N ALA A 488 8.17 -30.43 18.90
CA ALA A 488 8.21 -31.02 20.24
C ALA A 488 8.33 -29.94 21.32
N ALA A 489 9.12 -28.89 21.07
CA ALA A 489 9.20 -27.73 21.96
C ALA A 489 7.95 -26.83 21.91
N ALA A 490 7.25 -26.78 20.77
CA ALA A 490 6.02 -26.01 20.63
C ALA A 490 4.84 -26.63 21.41
N VAL A 491 4.69 -27.97 21.40
CA VAL A 491 3.56 -28.68 22.01
C VAL A 491 3.29 -28.26 23.47
N PRO A 492 4.28 -28.21 24.38
CA PRO A 492 4.06 -27.75 25.76
C PRO A 492 3.46 -26.35 25.88
N VAL A 493 3.81 -25.41 24.98
CA VAL A 493 3.29 -24.03 24.99
C VAL A 493 1.82 -24.01 24.61
N PHE A 494 1.46 -24.73 23.54
CA PHE A 494 0.06 -24.89 23.12
C PHE A 494 -0.76 -25.63 24.18
N ARG A 495 -0.22 -26.72 24.73
CA ARG A 495 -0.87 -27.52 25.78
C ARG A 495 -1.20 -26.66 27.00
N ARG A 496 -0.27 -25.82 27.43
CA ARG A 496 -0.48 -24.89 28.54
C ARG A 496 -1.65 -23.94 28.28
N LEU A 497 -1.67 -23.23 27.16
CA LEU A 497 -2.75 -22.27 26.87
C LEU A 497 -4.10 -22.93 26.58
N LEU A 498 -4.11 -24.17 26.08
CA LEU A 498 -5.34 -24.89 25.74
C LEU A 498 -5.97 -25.63 26.93
N PHE A 499 -5.16 -26.17 27.84
CA PHE A 499 -5.64 -27.16 28.81
C PHE A 499 -5.24 -26.88 30.26
N GLU A 500 -4.30 -25.98 30.55
CA GLU A 500 -4.01 -25.60 31.94
C GLU A 500 -5.02 -24.55 32.43
N PRO A 501 -5.82 -24.84 33.48
CA PRO A 501 -6.85 -23.94 33.96
C PRO A 501 -6.28 -22.57 34.37
N GLY A 502 -6.84 -21.48 33.85
CA GLY A 502 -6.45 -20.12 34.19
C GLY A 502 -5.20 -19.59 33.47
N ALA A 503 -4.49 -20.43 32.70
CA ALA A 503 -3.24 -20.02 32.04
C ALA A 503 -3.48 -18.98 30.94
N LEU A 504 -4.51 -19.17 30.11
CA LEU A 504 -4.88 -18.23 29.06
C LEU A 504 -5.43 -16.93 29.65
N GLU A 505 -6.30 -17.01 30.65
CA GLU A 505 -6.89 -15.84 31.31
C GLU A 505 -5.83 -14.97 31.99
N ALA A 506 -4.84 -15.60 32.64
CA ALA A 506 -3.70 -14.90 33.24
C ALA A 506 -2.83 -14.21 32.18
N ALA A 507 -2.59 -14.88 31.05
CA ALA A 507 -1.86 -14.29 29.94
C ALA A 507 -2.61 -13.11 29.33
N GLU A 508 -3.91 -13.24 29.05
CA GLU A 508 -4.74 -12.13 28.53
C GLU A 508 -4.85 -10.97 29.52
N ALA A 509 -4.82 -11.24 30.84
CA ALA A 509 -4.75 -10.18 31.86
C ALA A 509 -3.44 -9.41 31.78
N HIS A 510 -2.30 -10.11 31.68
CA HIS A 510 -1.01 -9.48 31.49
C HIS A 510 -0.95 -8.64 30.21
N LEU A 511 -1.49 -9.16 29.10
CA LEU A 511 -1.59 -8.44 27.83
C LEU A 511 -2.33 -7.10 27.98
N ARG A 512 -3.49 -7.10 28.66
CA ARG A 512 -4.27 -5.87 28.89
C ARG A 512 -3.50 -4.80 29.68
N ASP A 513 -2.61 -5.23 30.58
CA ASP A 513 -1.87 -4.33 31.46
C ASP A 513 -0.54 -3.84 30.85
N SER A 514 0.04 -4.59 29.90
CA SER A 514 1.40 -4.38 29.40
C SER A 514 1.52 -3.92 27.95
N PHE A 515 0.48 -4.09 27.13
CA PHE A 515 0.57 -3.85 25.69
C PHE A 515 -0.27 -2.64 25.23
N GLU A 516 0.40 -1.66 24.62
CA GLU A 516 -0.25 -0.52 23.99
C GLU A 516 -0.19 -0.64 22.45
N PRO A 517 -1.32 -0.89 21.76
CA PRO A 517 -1.32 -1.12 20.33
C PRO A 517 -1.08 0.16 19.54
N ARG A 518 0.06 0.22 18.84
CA ARG A 518 0.34 1.20 17.77
C ARG A 518 -0.69 1.13 16.62
N GLY A 519 -1.27 2.28 16.26
CA GLY A 519 -2.13 2.45 15.08
C GLY A 519 -1.42 3.03 13.85
N TRP A 520 -2.07 2.99 12.69
CA TRP A 520 -1.61 3.53 11.41
C TRP A 520 -1.29 5.03 11.42
N PRO A 521 -2.06 5.92 12.08
CA PRO A 521 -1.69 7.33 12.19
C PRO A 521 -0.32 7.55 12.83
N ALA A 522 0.06 6.71 13.82
CA ALA A 522 1.38 6.77 14.43
C ALA A 522 2.47 6.30 13.47
N VAL A 523 2.22 5.23 12.70
CA VAL A 523 3.14 4.75 11.65
C VAL A 523 3.39 5.84 10.62
N VAL A 524 2.34 6.46 10.10
CA VAL A 524 2.45 7.51 9.06
C VAL A 524 3.20 8.72 9.59
N ARG A 525 2.86 9.22 10.78
CA ARG A 525 3.59 10.32 11.42
C ARG A 525 5.08 10.02 11.53
N ASP A 526 5.44 8.81 11.97
CA ASP A 526 6.84 8.44 12.19
C ASP A 526 7.57 8.19 10.86
N MET A 527 6.89 7.70 9.81
CA MET A 527 7.43 7.64 8.45
C MET A 527 7.71 9.03 7.89
N MET A 528 6.76 9.97 8.01
CA MET A 528 6.95 11.36 7.57
C MET A 528 8.08 12.05 8.33
N ALA A 529 8.18 11.82 9.64
CA ALA A 529 9.29 12.31 10.46
C ALA A 529 10.63 11.71 10.01
N ALA A 530 10.69 10.41 9.71
CA ALA A 530 11.88 9.76 9.17
C ALA A 530 12.31 10.37 7.82
N LEU A 531 11.36 10.60 6.90
CA LEU A 531 11.64 11.23 5.61
C LEU A 531 12.19 12.66 5.73
N HIS A 532 11.71 13.41 6.72
CA HIS A 532 12.22 14.75 7.03
C HIS A 532 13.58 14.73 7.73
N ALA A 533 13.85 13.73 8.56
CA ALA A 533 15.11 13.59 9.29
C ALA A 533 16.28 13.16 8.41
N LEU A 534 16.02 12.56 7.24
CA LEU A 534 17.07 12.21 6.29
C LEU A 534 17.88 13.46 5.90
N PRO A 535 19.23 13.39 5.87
CA PRO A 535 20.08 14.54 5.57
C PRO A 535 19.66 15.22 4.26
N ALA A 536 19.69 16.55 4.26
CA ALA A 536 19.42 17.38 3.08
C ALA A 536 20.58 17.43 2.08
N ALA A 537 21.64 16.64 2.30
CA ALA A 537 22.84 16.69 1.49
C ALA A 537 22.48 16.53 0.00
N PRO A 538 22.91 17.45 -0.87
CA PRO A 538 22.69 17.29 -2.30
C PRO A 538 23.33 15.95 -2.70
N PRO A 539 22.64 15.10 -3.49
CA PRO A 539 23.22 13.83 -3.89
C PRO A 539 24.58 14.11 -4.55
N PRO A 540 25.65 13.37 -4.20
CA PRO A 540 26.93 13.55 -4.87
C PRO A 540 26.74 13.39 -6.38
N ALA A 541 27.49 14.19 -7.15
CA ALA A 541 27.54 14.12 -8.61
C ALA A 541 27.82 12.70 -9.05
N ARG A 542 26.76 11.96 -9.41
CA ARG A 542 26.71 10.54 -9.82
C ARG A 542 27.48 9.56 -8.92
N ARG A 543 26.79 8.52 -8.44
CA ARG A 543 27.51 7.39 -7.82
C ARG A 543 28.31 6.67 -8.90
N PRO A 544 29.51 6.14 -8.59
CA PRO A 544 30.26 5.34 -9.54
C PRO A 544 29.36 4.23 -10.09
N GLY A 545 29.41 4.00 -11.40
CA GLY A 545 28.72 2.86 -12.02
C GLY A 545 29.24 1.52 -11.46
N PRO A 546 28.61 0.38 -11.80
CA PRO A 546 29.09 -0.92 -11.34
C PRO A 546 30.56 -1.14 -11.72
N LEU A 547 31.34 -1.73 -10.82
CA LEU A 547 32.73 -2.12 -11.08
C LEU A 547 32.75 -3.31 -12.04
N LEU A 548 33.44 -3.21 -13.18
CA LEU A 548 33.67 -4.37 -14.05
C LEU A 548 34.97 -5.09 -13.64
N PRO A 549 34.90 -6.30 -13.04
CA PRO A 549 36.07 -7.14 -12.85
C PRO A 549 36.66 -7.59 -14.19
N ALA A 550 37.97 -7.82 -14.18
CA ALA A 550 38.71 -8.32 -15.30
C ALA A 550 38.21 -9.71 -15.75
N GLY A 551 38.08 -9.92 -17.06
CA GLY A 551 37.84 -11.24 -17.66
C GLY A 551 36.39 -11.75 -17.63
N THR A 552 35.49 -11.10 -16.87
CA THR A 552 34.07 -11.47 -16.83
C THR A 552 33.29 -10.84 -17.98
N VAL A 553 32.48 -11.64 -18.67
CA VAL A 553 31.55 -11.17 -19.72
C VAL A 553 30.16 -10.99 -19.12
N TYR A 554 29.73 -9.74 -19.02
CA TYR A 554 28.37 -9.38 -18.64
C TYR A 554 27.49 -9.40 -19.88
N ARG A 555 26.34 -10.09 -19.84
CA ARG A 555 25.35 -10.10 -20.92
C ARG A 555 24.09 -9.35 -20.50
N PRO A 556 23.46 -8.56 -21.40
CA PRO A 556 22.10 -8.10 -21.20
C PRO A 556 21.20 -9.33 -21.29
N ALA A 557 20.55 -9.67 -20.20
CA ALA A 557 19.49 -10.65 -20.18
C ALA A 557 18.32 -10.05 -19.39
N PRO A 558 17.06 -10.34 -19.79
CA PRO A 558 15.88 -9.97 -19.01
C PRO A 558 15.85 -10.76 -17.70
N HIS A 559 16.49 -11.94 -17.71
CA HIS A 559 16.51 -12.92 -16.64
C HIS A 559 17.93 -13.46 -16.43
N LEU A 560 18.42 -13.39 -15.19
CA LEU A 560 19.66 -14.02 -14.77
C LEU A 560 19.40 -15.53 -14.64
N ARG A 561 19.74 -16.30 -15.67
CA ARG A 561 19.69 -17.77 -15.64
C ARG A 561 20.61 -18.41 -14.59
N ASP A 562 21.41 -17.62 -13.87
CA ASP A 562 22.30 -18.10 -12.82
C ASP A 562 21.91 -17.42 -11.50
N THR A 563 21.23 -18.18 -10.64
CA THR A 563 20.63 -17.77 -9.36
C THR A 563 21.66 -17.47 -8.26
N ARG A 564 22.91 -17.21 -8.62
CA ARG A 564 23.94 -16.82 -7.67
C ARG A 564 24.08 -15.31 -7.65
N LEU A 565 24.18 -14.80 -6.44
CA LEU A 565 24.44 -13.44 -5.92
C LEU A 565 25.24 -12.42 -6.77
N HIS A 566 25.76 -12.76 -7.95
CA HIS A 566 26.33 -11.88 -8.97
C HIS A 566 25.35 -10.81 -9.48
N ALA A 567 24.05 -11.08 -9.38
CA ALA A 567 22.95 -10.16 -9.68
C ALA A 567 23.03 -8.84 -8.90
N LEU A 568 23.47 -8.89 -7.64
CA LEU A 568 23.60 -7.70 -6.78
C LEU A 568 24.81 -6.86 -7.17
N ASP A 569 25.83 -7.46 -7.77
CA ASP A 569 27.14 -6.84 -7.90
C ASP A 569 27.35 -6.13 -9.24
N ALA A 570 26.72 -6.56 -10.35
CA ALA A 570 26.67 -5.80 -11.61
C ALA A 570 25.78 -6.43 -12.71
N PRO A 571 24.46 -6.21 -12.75
CA PRO A 571 23.71 -6.45 -13.98
C PRO A 571 24.09 -5.39 -15.01
N LEU A 572 24.30 -5.80 -16.26
CA LEU A 572 24.57 -4.89 -17.40
C LEU A 572 23.49 -3.80 -17.53
N ARG A 573 22.26 -4.08 -17.07
CA ARG A 573 21.14 -3.13 -16.97
C ARG A 573 21.47 -1.86 -16.18
N MET A 574 22.40 -1.92 -15.23
CA MET A 574 22.90 -0.75 -14.51
C MET A 574 23.85 0.12 -15.33
N MET A 575 24.55 -0.51 -16.29
CA MET A 575 25.45 0.17 -17.21
C MET A 575 24.67 0.88 -18.31
N LEU A 576 23.53 0.33 -18.73
CA LEU A 576 22.66 0.97 -19.72
C LEU A 576 22.15 2.30 -19.16
N ALA A 577 22.48 3.39 -19.85
CA ALA A 577 21.93 4.71 -19.59
C ALA A 577 20.99 5.11 -20.74
N ASP A 578 20.89 6.41 -21.03
CA ASP A 578 19.95 6.92 -22.03
C ASP A 578 20.22 6.32 -23.42
N GLY A 579 19.13 6.10 -24.18
CA GLY A 579 19.16 5.59 -25.55
C GLY A 579 19.11 4.08 -25.70
N TRP A 580 19.12 3.31 -24.60
CA TRP A 580 18.93 1.85 -24.64
C TRP A 580 17.51 1.43 -24.28
N ALA A 581 16.98 0.45 -24.99
CA ALA A 581 15.77 -0.27 -24.63
C ALA A 581 16.04 -1.22 -23.44
N ALA A 582 14.96 -1.71 -22.83
CA ALA A 582 15.06 -2.75 -21.82
C ALA A 582 15.77 -4.01 -22.39
N PRO A 583 16.68 -4.65 -21.63
CA PRO A 583 17.35 -5.87 -22.08
C PRO A 583 16.36 -6.98 -22.46
N SER A 584 16.57 -7.60 -23.62
CA SER A 584 15.92 -8.85 -24.05
C SER A 584 16.94 -9.99 -24.09
N LEU A 585 16.48 -11.21 -24.39
CA LEU A 585 17.38 -12.37 -24.57
C LEU A 585 18.41 -12.15 -25.70
N GLU A 586 18.09 -11.27 -26.64
CA GLU A 586 18.91 -10.92 -27.80
C GLU A 586 19.91 -9.80 -27.46
N GLY A 587 19.65 -9.06 -26.39
CA GLY A 587 20.49 -7.99 -25.86
C GLY A 587 19.72 -6.71 -25.56
N ALA A 588 20.43 -5.61 -25.34
CA ALA A 588 19.82 -4.29 -25.17
C ALA A 588 19.81 -3.55 -26.51
N ALA A 589 18.62 -3.24 -27.05
CA ALA A 589 18.48 -2.56 -28.33
C ALA A 589 18.75 -1.05 -28.21
N LEU A 590 19.37 -0.47 -29.23
CA LEU A 590 19.56 0.97 -29.37
C LEU A 590 18.24 1.61 -29.84
N GLU A 591 17.71 2.59 -29.10
CA GLU A 591 16.42 3.24 -29.39
C GLU A 591 16.55 4.41 -30.39
N GLY A 592 17.72 5.04 -30.46
CA GLY A 592 17.98 6.25 -31.27
C GLY A 592 19.30 6.19 -32.04
N ALA A 593 19.85 7.33 -32.42
CA ALA A 593 21.14 7.39 -33.13
C ALA A 593 22.35 7.13 -32.21
N ALA A 594 22.19 7.30 -30.90
CA ALA A 594 23.23 7.05 -29.91
C ALA A 594 22.63 6.62 -28.57
N ALA A 595 23.45 5.92 -27.78
CA ALA A 595 23.14 5.58 -26.40
C ALA A 595 24.38 5.63 -25.52
N ARG A 596 24.18 5.67 -24.22
CA ARG A 596 25.26 5.82 -23.24
C ARG A 596 25.40 4.59 -22.35
N LEU A 597 26.64 4.23 -22.03
CA LEU A 597 27.00 3.29 -20.98
C LEU A 597 27.67 4.02 -19.82
N HIS A 598 27.26 3.73 -18.59
CA HIS A 598 27.88 4.25 -17.37
C HIS A 598 28.45 3.10 -16.53
N LEU A 599 29.75 3.09 -16.31
CA LEU A 599 30.42 2.01 -15.58
C LEU A 599 31.67 2.50 -14.86
N THR A 600 32.16 1.72 -13.90
CA THR A 600 33.44 2.01 -13.21
C THR A 600 34.44 0.90 -13.52
N LEU A 601 35.67 1.29 -13.81
CA LEU A 601 36.75 0.37 -14.15
C LEU A 601 37.76 0.29 -13.01
N ALA A 602 38.17 -0.94 -12.68
CA ALA A 602 39.14 -1.22 -11.61
C ALA A 602 40.57 -0.72 -11.93
N GLY A 603 40.84 -0.43 -13.20
CA GLY A 603 42.15 -0.01 -13.69
C GLY A 603 42.08 0.45 -15.15
N ALA A 604 43.22 0.84 -15.71
CA ALA A 604 43.33 1.08 -17.14
C ALA A 604 43.35 -0.24 -17.92
N GLY A 605 42.84 -0.24 -19.16
CA GLY A 605 42.77 -1.44 -19.99
C GLY A 605 41.91 -1.26 -21.23
N THR A 606 41.33 -2.35 -21.69
CA THR A 606 40.47 -2.41 -22.88
C THR A 606 39.06 -2.86 -22.49
N LEU A 607 38.07 -2.02 -22.80
CA LEU A 607 36.67 -2.37 -22.74
C LEU A 607 36.26 -3.05 -24.05
N ARG A 608 35.63 -4.22 -23.97
CA ARG A 608 35.12 -4.94 -25.14
C ARG A 608 33.60 -4.90 -25.15
N LEU A 609 33.06 -4.20 -26.15
CA LEU A 609 31.63 -4.11 -26.41
C LEU A 609 31.24 -5.15 -27.46
N ARG A 610 30.47 -6.16 -27.07
CA ARG A 610 29.92 -7.16 -28.00
C ARG A 610 28.61 -6.64 -28.55
N LEU A 611 28.52 -6.53 -29.86
CA LEU A 611 27.44 -5.84 -30.56
C LEU A 611 26.86 -6.78 -31.62
N HIS A 612 25.56 -6.71 -31.83
CA HIS A 612 24.85 -7.37 -32.93
C HIS A 612 24.09 -6.32 -33.74
N ALA A 613 24.13 -6.41 -35.05
CA ALA A 613 23.35 -5.58 -35.95
C ALA A 613 22.50 -6.46 -36.88
N ASP A 614 21.26 -6.08 -37.13
CA ASP A 614 20.36 -6.77 -38.07
C ASP A 614 20.63 -6.36 -39.54
N ARG A 615 21.52 -5.40 -39.75
CA ARG A 615 21.86 -4.81 -41.05
C ARG A 615 23.29 -4.26 -41.06
N ALA A 616 23.68 -3.70 -42.20
CA ALA A 616 24.95 -3.01 -42.30
C ALA A 616 24.93 -1.73 -41.45
N LEU A 617 25.89 -1.58 -40.53
CA LEU A 617 26.00 -0.44 -39.63
C LEU A 617 27.46 -0.08 -39.38
N VAL A 618 27.71 1.21 -39.21
CA VAL A 618 28.96 1.73 -38.66
C VAL A 618 28.67 2.18 -37.24
N ILE A 619 29.42 1.62 -36.29
CA ILE A 619 29.27 1.88 -34.86
C ILE A 619 30.53 2.58 -34.36
N GLU A 620 30.36 3.66 -33.59
CA GLU A 620 31.45 4.45 -33.05
C GLU A 620 31.33 4.63 -31.54
N ALA A 621 32.44 4.52 -30.82
CA ALA A 621 32.51 4.80 -29.39
C ALA A 621 33.92 5.28 -29.00
N ALA A 622 34.00 6.45 -28.35
CA ALA A 622 35.27 7.06 -27.93
C ALA A 622 36.37 7.08 -29.02
N GLY A 623 36.00 7.42 -30.26
CA GLY A 623 36.91 7.48 -31.41
C GLY A 623 37.29 6.12 -32.02
N CYS A 624 36.83 5.00 -31.44
CA CYS A 624 36.98 3.67 -32.01
C CYS A 624 35.78 3.34 -32.91
N ARG A 625 36.00 2.61 -34.01
CA ARG A 625 34.99 2.33 -35.03
C ARG A 625 34.90 0.83 -35.34
N LEU A 626 33.67 0.31 -35.46
CA LEU A 626 33.36 -1.04 -35.93
C LEU A 626 32.39 -0.93 -37.12
N ALA A 627 32.78 -1.47 -38.28
CA ALA A 627 31.92 -1.55 -39.45
C ALA A 627 31.42 -2.98 -39.67
N LEU A 628 30.12 -3.18 -39.65
CA LEU A 628 29.47 -4.44 -39.99
C LEU A 628 28.87 -4.29 -41.40
N ALA A 629 29.38 -5.04 -42.37
CA ALA A 629 28.97 -4.92 -43.78
C ALA A 629 27.60 -5.56 -44.08
N ARG A 630 27.07 -6.37 -43.16
CA ARG A 630 25.78 -7.06 -43.23
C ARG A 630 25.32 -7.41 -41.81
N ALA A 631 24.11 -7.94 -41.68
CA ALA A 631 23.61 -8.50 -40.43
C ALA A 631 24.63 -9.45 -39.80
N GLY A 632 24.97 -9.26 -38.52
CA GLY A 632 26.01 -10.01 -37.85
C GLY A 632 26.45 -9.43 -36.52
N SER A 633 27.39 -10.11 -35.88
CA SER A 633 27.94 -9.72 -34.58
C SER A 633 29.41 -9.32 -34.68
N GLY A 634 29.83 -8.38 -33.84
CA GLY A 634 31.22 -7.93 -33.76
C GLY A 634 31.60 -7.49 -32.36
N VAL A 635 32.89 -7.19 -32.17
CA VAL A 635 33.42 -6.66 -30.91
C VAL A 635 34.10 -5.33 -31.20
N LEU A 636 33.65 -4.27 -30.53
CA LEU A 636 34.32 -2.98 -30.52
C LEU A 636 35.21 -2.90 -29.28
N GLU A 637 36.52 -2.79 -29.49
CA GLU A 637 37.50 -2.62 -28.42
C GLU A 637 37.77 -1.14 -28.19
N VAL A 638 37.61 -0.67 -26.95
CA VAL A 638 37.76 0.73 -26.57
C VAL A 638 38.82 0.82 -25.46
N PRO A 639 39.98 1.45 -25.71
CA PRO A 639 40.97 1.75 -24.68
C PRO A 639 40.39 2.70 -23.63
N VAL A 640 40.58 2.39 -22.36
CA VAL A 640 39.94 3.09 -21.24
C VAL A 640 40.91 3.27 -20.07
N ALA A 641 40.83 4.42 -19.42
CA ALA A 641 41.54 4.70 -18.18
C ALA A 641 40.79 4.13 -16.96
N ALA A 642 41.47 4.09 -15.81
CA ALA A 642 40.84 3.72 -14.54
C ALA A 642 39.78 4.77 -14.12
N GLY A 643 38.73 4.33 -13.42
CA GLY A 643 37.72 5.22 -12.84
C GLY A 643 36.35 5.15 -13.52
N ALA A 644 35.52 6.16 -13.23
CA ALA A 644 34.16 6.25 -13.76
C ALA A 644 34.18 6.65 -15.24
N LEU A 645 33.45 5.90 -16.07
CA LEU A 645 33.35 6.08 -17.51
C LEU A 645 31.89 6.31 -17.90
N ALA A 646 31.65 7.38 -18.66
CA ALA A 646 30.42 7.58 -19.43
C ALA A 646 30.77 7.46 -20.92
N LEU A 647 30.49 6.29 -21.51
CA LEU A 647 30.82 5.98 -22.89
C LEU A 647 29.59 6.17 -23.78
N GLU A 648 29.68 7.06 -24.74
CA GLU A 648 28.68 7.18 -25.80
C GLU A 648 28.98 6.19 -26.93
N ILE A 649 27.93 5.50 -27.39
CA ILE A 649 27.93 4.57 -28.50
C ILE A 649 26.96 5.12 -29.54
N GLY A 650 27.49 5.56 -30.67
CA GLY A 650 26.73 6.11 -31.78
C GLY A 650 26.70 5.16 -32.98
N VAL A 651 25.69 5.33 -33.83
CA VAL A 651 25.63 4.70 -35.15
C VAL A 651 25.38 5.72 -36.24
N ASP A 652 26.04 5.52 -37.38
CA ASP A 652 25.76 6.26 -38.60
C ASP A 652 24.61 5.57 -39.36
N SER A 653 23.37 5.95 -39.01
CA SER A 653 22.16 5.40 -39.63
C SER A 653 21.03 6.43 -39.66
N PRO A 654 20.33 6.60 -40.80
CA PRO A 654 19.16 7.46 -40.89
C PRO A 654 17.88 6.82 -40.31
N MET A 655 17.93 5.54 -39.89
CA MET A 655 16.79 4.79 -39.37
C MET A 655 16.70 4.86 -37.85
N VAL A 656 15.48 4.99 -37.32
CA VAL A 656 15.20 4.97 -35.87
C VAL A 656 14.06 3.98 -35.59
N PRO A 657 14.28 2.90 -34.81
CA PRO A 657 15.56 2.48 -34.24
C PRO A 657 16.52 1.95 -35.33
N PRO A 658 17.85 2.03 -35.12
CA PRO A 658 18.85 1.71 -36.13
C PRO A 658 19.13 0.22 -36.33
N GLY A 659 18.61 -0.66 -35.45
CA GLY A 659 18.86 -2.10 -35.51
C GLY A 659 20.22 -2.54 -34.94
N LEU A 660 20.64 -1.95 -33.82
CA LEU A 660 21.83 -2.34 -33.06
C LEU A 660 21.44 -2.88 -31.69
N TRP A 661 22.09 -3.96 -31.25
CA TRP A 661 21.97 -4.51 -29.91
C TRP A 661 23.34 -4.61 -29.24
N LEU A 662 23.45 -4.14 -28.00
CA LEU A 662 24.54 -4.52 -27.12
C LEU A 662 24.24 -5.90 -26.56
N THR A 663 25.14 -6.86 -26.77
CA THR A 663 24.98 -8.28 -26.39
C THR A 663 25.94 -8.72 -25.30
N GLY A 664 26.91 -7.86 -24.96
CA GLY A 664 27.71 -8.03 -23.75
C GLY A 664 28.83 -7.02 -23.61
N VAL A 665 29.35 -6.91 -22.39
CA VAL A 665 30.46 -6.03 -22.03
C VAL A 665 31.46 -6.83 -21.19
N SER A 666 32.75 -6.68 -21.48
CA SER A 666 33.82 -7.23 -20.63
C SER A 666 35.00 -6.27 -20.57
N PHE A 667 35.72 -6.30 -19.46
CA PHE A 667 36.93 -5.49 -19.27
C PHE A 667 38.17 -6.39 -19.23
N GLN A 668 39.23 -5.97 -19.93
CA GLN A 668 40.54 -6.61 -19.88
C GLN A 668 41.56 -5.56 -19.38
N PRO A 669 42.17 -5.75 -18.20
CA PRO A 669 43.15 -4.81 -17.67
C PRO A 669 44.41 -4.79 -18.55
N ALA A 670 45.07 -3.63 -18.60
CA ALA A 670 46.38 -3.52 -19.24
C ALA A 670 47.37 -4.47 -18.55
N VAL A 671 48.17 -5.19 -19.35
CA VAL A 671 49.22 -6.06 -18.81
C VAL A 671 50.30 -5.15 -18.21
N THR A 672 50.32 -5.02 -16.89
CA THR A 672 51.49 -4.50 -16.19
C THR A 672 52.56 -5.57 -16.24
N THR A 673 53.57 -5.39 -17.09
CA THR A 673 54.81 -6.16 -16.97
C THR A 673 55.40 -5.83 -15.59
N PRO A 674 55.70 -6.81 -14.72
CA PRO A 674 56.45 -6.52 -13.50
C PRO A 674 57.81 -5.99 -13.94
N GLY A 675 58.10 -4.74 -13.62
CA GLY A 675 59.40 -4.10 -13.84
C GLY A 675 60.42 -4.52 -12.80
#